data_AF-A0A9P7ETF1-F1
#
_entry.id   AF-A0A9P7ETF1-F1
#
_cell.length_a   1.000
_cell.length_b   1.000
_cell.length_c   1.000
_cell.angle_alpha   90.00
_cell.angle_beta   90.00
_cell.angle_gamma   90.00
#
_symmetry.space_group_name_H-M   'P 1'
#
loop_
_entity.id
_entity.type
_entity.pdbx_description
1 polymer ?
#
loop_
_entity_poly.entity_id
_entity_poly.type
_entity_poly.pdbx_seq_one_letter_code
_entity_poly.pdbx_strand_id
1 'polypeptide(L)'
;MSAQPLRGSRLVIQTLNPTLLPPMARGPSGSSRVLINNLTTSTADCQPIELPVLPPSNEGDIQPNVLEQPCLLLETTPSDAPDDDLVWNSALLHTSDLYTRTLYWDALVAADAVFRISVDLWVLQDWDGEEEVLQLGSYFHVVYLPRSDDEYGVACMCPRWKAAHACIHQDTLCSFIDTLRCLPLIAPFPAPPAVLLQSTPFNDKFIFSCASAMGRYESGKRVVVTLQQDGRWHCHSCRYSDACKHKPHAKAFALEAGLMVNMQDGHQMGATDDAAGDEESAVLVRAAQCGVNLAKHRAISYLPIPPPRWCALPAERATLPLRQVSTNSHFAVEDSLQCVCGLSMPQAVLQGHSGPRVLKTAVLYGLTARRTVSIELLPCPVCCHSRRHIGPDLRDHGIFNWNNTMLFLHKLLNAYTNSYTASETPFSAFYDTFVRVWFAFTRRQCLDSGMQCPTCGSSPDIVIADGVSLGTHVSKLTKSISPPTSVDERSERVDSISSYRARCLPAIPQKDIRTTVNKILDATVTHIPNILPDMSKIDVQYPELSSFIRLYCSNGTNSPYYRTYRDLIQQIAAPDIVLQLIPVAAIEPLQQLRERGNPPNWLQSICPAFGAVINAHVNGQCPIPNDIRNIAGWLAARADDVYTRLAQHEPSPMLQPTSEPWEKTGTCYGLPEIRKRRIYSKLRYDNQGLDRDAEEMGDCNKFYKTYSKNNLTGGILVLCCTHSVCLGFHSIPVAEGRNDVFSAIYTRFLVAPKVIIYDFACQLAPYSFVREARYFQHTRFLIDEMHAHDHTRCGKACFASNAMRFDDRVRAVNTSTAECGNKGIKRIRKSVSFMIHDHAVQYTKVFLDIWNWNTINRIYTMHAK
;
A
#
# COMPACT_ATOMS: atom_id res chain seq x y z
N MET A 1 6.90 50.00 -40.68
CA MET A 1 5.86 50.73 -41.44
C MET A 1 4.47 50.31 -40.92
N SER A 2 3.45 51.16 -41.07
CA SER A 2 1.98 50.93 -41.06
C SER A 2 1.38 49.54 -40.73
N ALA A 3 0.19 49.39 -40.10
CA ALA A 3 -0.71 50.33 -39.40
C ALA A 3 -1.84 49.55 -38.63
N GLN A 4 -2.67 50.28 -37.88
CA GLN A 4 -3.88 49.92 -37.10
C GLN A 4 -5.12 49.47 -37.93
N PRO A 5 -6.31 49.12 -37.35
CA PRO A 5 -6.64 48.45 -36.06
C PRO A 5 -7.86 47.45 -36.07
N LEU A 6 -8.12 46.86 -34.89
CA LEU A 6 -9.40 46.42 -34.27
C LEU A 6 -10.77 46.55 -34.99
N ARG A 7 -11.62 45.51 -34.82
CA ARG A 7 -13.10 45.62 -34.64
C ARG A 7 -13.65 44.45 -33.80
N GLY A 8 -14.83 44.62 -33.17
CA GLY A 8 -15.53 43.59 -32.39
C GLY A 8 -17.03 43.90 -32.17
N SER A 9 -17.81 42.93 -31.70
CA SER A 9 -19.26 42.96 -31.32
C SER A 9 -19.67 41.54 -30.92
N ARG A 10 -20.70 41.19 -30.14
CA ARG A 10 -21.68 41.78 -29.19
C ARG A 10 -22.53 40.56 -28.73
N LEU A 11 -23.04 40.51 -27.50
CA LEU A 11 -24.09 39.54 -27.13
C LEU A 11 -25.49 40.05 -27.54
N VAL A 12 -26.41 39.12 -27.80
CA VAL A 12 -27.88 39.31 -27.68
C VAL A 12 -28.47 38.03 -27.06
N ILE A 13 -29.52 38.17 -26.25
CA ILE A 13 -30.23 37.10 -25.54
C ILE A 13 -31.58 36.85 -26.22
N GLN A 14 -32.08 35.61 -26.21
CA GLN A 14 -33.53 35.37 -26.36
C GLN A 14 -34.03 34.15 -25.59
N THR A 15 -35.31 34.20 -25.21
CA THR A 15 -35.99 33.33 -24.24
C THR A 15 -37.13 32.53 -24.88
N LEU A 16 -37.45 31.34 -24.37
CA LEU A 16 -38.73 30.66 -24.63
C LEU A 16 -39.29 29.95 -23.39
N ASN A 17 -40.63 29.85 -23.35
CA ASN A 17 -41.49 29.28 -22.29
C ASN A 17 -42.90 29.02 -22.93
N PRO A 18 -43.92 28.42 -22.27
CA PRO A 18 -44.14 26.96 -22.16
C PRO A 18 -45.54 26.47 -22.68
N THR A 19 -45.94 25.26 -22.25
CA THR A 19 -47.33 24.77 -21.90
C THR A 19 -48.14 23.80 -22.82
N LEU A 20 -48.82 22.82 -22.17
CA LEU A 20 -50.10 22.09 -22.47
C LEU A 20 -50.14 20.62 -23.04
N LEU A 21 -50.27 19.63 -22.11
CA LEU A 21 -51.39 18.64 -21.87
C LEU A 21 -52.14 17.89 -23.02
N PRO A 22 -52.89 16.76 -22.78
CA PRO A 22 -52.92 15.70 -21.72
C PRO A 22 -52.87 14.25 -22.38
N PRO A 23 -53.73 13.20 -22.16
CA PRO A 23 -54.43 12.61 -20.99
C PRO A 23 -54.34 11.05 -20.76
N MET A 24 -54.57 10.62 -19.50
CA MET A 24 -55.24 9.39 -18.94
C MET A 24 -55.31 7.99 -19.65
N ALA A 25 -55.00 6.90 -18.89
CA ALA A 25 -55.98 5.83 -18.47
C ALA A 25 -55.43 4.66 -17.58
N ARG A 26 -56.11 4.42 -16.43
CA ARG A 26 -56.36 3.14 -15.67
C ARG A 26 -55.20 2.25 -15.10
N GLY A 27 -55.49 1.61 -13.94
CA GLY A 27 -54.71 0.52 -13.29
C GLY A 27 -55.42 -0.85 -13.38
N PRO A 28 -55.37 -1.79 -12.40
CA PRO A 28 -55.08 -1.59 -10.96
C PRO A 28 -54.22 -2.68 -10.23
N SER A 29 -54.00 -2.42 -8.93
CA SER A 29 -53.77 -3.31 -7.77
C SER A 29 -53.46 -4.83 -7.92
N GLY A 30 -52.47 -5.29 -7.14
CA GLY A 30 -52.38 -6.67 -6.65
C GLY A 30 -51.53 -6.75 -5.37
N SER A 31 -52.12 -7.18 -4.25
CA SER A 31 -51.39 -7.52 -3.02
C SER A 31 -51.63 -8.98 -2.65
N SER A 32 -50.70 -9.59 -1.91
CA SER A 32 -50.91 -10.90 -1.29
C SER A 32 -50.06 -11.02 -0.03
N ARG A 33 -50.65 -11.59 1.01
CA ARG A 33 -50.05 -11.76 2.34
C ARG A 33 -49.16 -13.00 2.35
N VAL A 34 -48.06 -12.95 3.09
CA VAL A 34 -47.40 -14.16 3.58
C VAL A 34 -48.32 -14.80 4.62
N LEU A 35 -48.71 -16.06 4.41
CA LEU A 35 -49.40 -16.87 5.41
C LEU A 35 -48.38 -17.62 6.25
N ILE A 36 -48.46 -17.47 7.56
CA ILE A 36 -47.71 -18.26 8.54
C ILE A 36 -48.57 -19.46 8.92
N ASN A 37 -48.11 -20.67 8.59
CA ASN A 37 -48.66 -21.92 9.15
C ASN A 37 -47.60 -22.57 10.04
N ASN A 38 -47.93 -22.73 11.32
CA ASN A 38 -47.29 -23.69 12.23
C ASN A 38 -48.01 -25.07 12.11
N LEU A 39 -47.65 -26.02 12.99
CA LEU A 39 -48.14 -27.42 13.11
C LEU A 39 -47.38 -28.41 12.19
N THR A 40 -46.90 -29.57 12.65
CA THR A 40 -46.72 -30.06 14.04
C THR A 40 -45.61 -31.12 14.12
N THR A 41 -45.20 -31.43 15.35
CA THR A 41 -44.41 -32.60 15.76
C THR A 41 -44.89 -33.94 15.20
N SER A 42 -43.95 -34.84 14.91
CA SER A 42 -44.11 -36.27 15.23
C SER A 42 -42.79 -36.83 15.78
N THR A 43 -42.89 -37.75 16.74
CA THR A 43 -41.78 -38.43 17.40
C THR A 43 -41.69 -39.88 16.90
N ALA A 44 -40.47 -40.44 16.90
CA ALA A 44 -40.26 -41.87 16.71
C ALA A 44 -39.04 -42.32 17.53
N ASP A 45 -39.28 -43.12 18.57
CA ASP A 45 -38.24 -43.75 19.39
C ASP A 45 -37.62 -44.97 18.68
N CYS A 46 -36.37 -45.31 19.01
CA CYS A 46 -36.04 -46.66 19.50
C CYS A 46 -34.59 -46.82 20.02
N GLN A 47 -34.48 -46.87 21.35
CA GLN A 47 -33.60 -47.75 22.16
C GLN A 47 -32.06 -47.63 22.10
N PRO A 48 -31.35 -47.85 23.24
CA PRO A 48 -29.89 -47.84 23.34
C PRO A 48 -29.28 -49.26 23.24
N ILE A 49 -27.94 -49.33 23.26
CA ILE A 49 -27.16 -50.57 23.50
C ILE A 49 -26.18 -50.30 24.66
N GLU A 50 -25.98 -51.31 25.51
CA GLU A 50 -25.30 -51.20 26.81
C GLU A 50 -23.76 -51.32 26.75
N LEU A 51 -23.14 -51.01 27.90
CA LEU A 51 -21.70 -51.09 28.17
C LEU A 51 -21.20 -52.54 28.34
N PRO A 52 -19.88 -52.73 28.52
CA PRO A 52 -19.44 -53.26 29.81
C PRO A 52 -18.34 -52.42 30.50
N VAL A 53 -18.05 -52.75 31.76
CA VAL A 53 -17.29 -51.93 32.72
C VAL A 53 -15.94 -52.57 33.09
N LEU A 54 -15.02 -51.72 33.57
CA LEU A 54 -13.77 -52.00 34.31
C LEU A 54 -14.01 -52.93 35.55
N PRO A 55 -13.01 -53.46 36.33
CA PRO A 55 -11.72 -52.85 36.74
C PRO A 55 -10.57 -53.90 37.04
N PRO A 56 -9.68 -53.77 38.07
CA PRO A 56 -8.67 -52.73 38.41
C PRO A 56 -7.20 -53.26 38.60
N SER A 57 -6.27 -52.31 38.84
CA SER A 57 -5.04 -52.30 39.68
C SER A 57 -4.19 -53.56 39.98
N ASN A 58 -2.85 -53.41 39.91
CA ASN A 58 -1.89 -53.36 41.04
C ASN A 58 -0.48 -52.90 40.53
N GLU A 59 0.31 -52.12 41.29
CA GLU A 59 1.49 -52.51 42.11
C GLU A 59 2.55 -53.40 41.38
N GLY A 60 3.88 -53.18 41.49
CA GLY A 60 4.64 -52.13 42.18
C GLY A 60 6.17 -52.39 42.20
N ASP A 61 6.93 -51.41 42.70
CA ASP A 61 8.25 -51.48 43.35
C ASP A 61 9.61 -51.82 42.65
N ILE A 62 10.56 -50.88 42.86
CA ILE A 62 11.96 -51.03 43.35
C ILE A 62 13.04 -51.66 42.41
N GLN A 63 13.90 -50.77 41.86
CA GLN A 63 15.34 -50.51 42.21
C GLN A 63 16.33 -51.69 42.49
N PRO A 64 17.70 -51.51 42.46
CA PRO A 64 18.44 -50.27 42.78
C PRO A 64 19.78 -49.98 42.01
N ASN A 65 20.41 -48.82 42.33
CA ASN A 65 21.84 -48.55 42.69
C ASN A 65 23.06 -49.20 41.95
N VAL A 66 24.29 -48.64 42.01
CA VAL A 66 24.89 -47.28 42.16
C VAL A 66 26.45 -47.44 42.07
N LEU A 67 27.23 -46.35 41.99
CA LEU A 67 28.72 -46.31 41.96
C LEU A 67 29.35 -46.84 40.63
N GLU A 68 30.56 -46.47 40.23
CA GLU A 68 31.70 -45.89 40.99
C GLU A 68 32.09 -44.43 40.68
N GLN A 69 32.72 -43.85 41.70
CA GLN A 69 33.48 -42.59 41.82
C GLN A 69 34.80 -43.03 42.56
N PRO A 70 35.75 -42.20 43.11
CA PRO A 70 35.92 -40.74 43.10
C PRO A 70 37.42 -40.25 43.08
N CYS A 71 37.65 -38.99 43.50
CA CYS A 71 38.79 -38.51 44.35
C CYS A 71 40.22 -38.46 43.75
N LEU A 72 41.21 -37.66 44.23
CA LEU A 72 41.42 -36.69 45.34
C LEU A 72 42.17 -35.44 44.79
N LEU A 73 42.44 -34.28 45.44
CA LEU A 73 41.84 -33.43 46.49
C LEU A 73 42.62 -32.08 46.54
N LEU A 74 41.96 -30.96 46.96
CA LEU A 74 42.56 -29.74 47.57
C LEU A 74 43.53 -28.88 46.69
N GLU A 75 43.87 -27.61 46.97
CA GLU A 75 43.72 -26.79 48.19
C GLU A 75 43.65 -25.24 47.94
N THR A 76 42.71 -24.54 48.60
CA THR A 76 42.73 -23.10 49.04
C THR A 76 42.87 -21.89 48.07
N THR A 77 42.48 -20.71 48.60
CA THR A 77 42.36 -19.35 48.01
C THR A 77 43.28 -18.36 48.79
N PRO A 78 43.16 -16.99 48.81
CA PRO A 78 42.43 -16.01 47.97
C PRO A 78 43.25 -14.74 47.55
N SER A 79 42.68 -13.87 46.69
CA SER A 79 42.78 -12.37 46.63
C SER A 79 42.55 -11.86 45.20
N ASP A 80 41.84 -10.77 44.87
CA ASP A 80 40.84 -9.95 45.56
C ASP A 80 39.92 -9.31 44.49
N ALA A 81 38.76 -8.77 44.88
CA ALA A 81 37.67 -8.31 43.99
C ALA A 81 37.58 -6.74 43.93
N PRO A 82 36.61 -6.11 43.23
CA PRO A 82 35.60 -6.64 42.29
C PRO A 82 35.54 -5.90 40.93
N ASP A 83 34.67 -6.35 40.04
CA ASP A 83 34.03 -5.49 39.02
C ASP A 83 32.61 -6.04 38.77
N ASP A 84 31.58 -5.30 39.22
CA ASP A 84 30.17 -5.66 39.05
C ASP A 84 29.62 -5.02 37.76
N ASP A 85 29.17 -5.81 36.77
CA ASP A 85 27.79 -5.70 36.27
C ASP A 85 27.35 -6.77 35.24
N LEU A 86 26.03 -6.91 35.11
CA LEU A 86 25.31 -7.35 33.89
C LEU A 86 25.65 -8.72 33.25
N VAL A 87 25.55 -9.81 34.03
CA VAL A 87 25.13 -11.13 33.49
C VAL A 87 23.81 -11.57 34.12
N TRP A 88 22.70 -11.03 33.60
CA TRP A 88 21.35 -11.45 33.96
C TRP A 88 20.50 -11.79 32.71
N ASN A 89 19.85 -12.95 32.77
CA ASN A 89 18.54 -13.22 32.16
C ASN A 89 18.39 -13.33 30.62
N SER A 90 19.08 -14.30 30.02
CA SER A 90 18.51 -15.00 28.84
C SER A 90 17.32 -15.90 29.24
N ALA A 91 17.39 -16.57 30.40
CA ALA A 91 16.37 -17.54 30.82
C ALA A 91 15.02 -16.90 31.22
N LEU A 92 15.05 -15.83 32.03
CA LEU A 92 13.81 -15.19 32.53
C LEU A 92 12.99 -14.49 31.43
N LEU A 93 13.61 -14.10 30.30
CA LEU A 93 12.91 -13.57 29.13
C LEU A 93 12.02 -14.64 28.47
N HIS A 94 12.48 -15.89 28.37
CA HIS A 94 11.68 -16.98 27.80
C HIS A 94 10.54 -17.44 28.72
N THR A 95 10.69 -17.34 30.05
CA THR A 95 9.59 -17.66 30.98
C THR A 95 8.53 -16.56 31.04
N SER A 96 8.91 -15.29 30.85
CA SER A 96 7.98 -14.16 30.80
C SER A 96 7.01 -14.28 29.62
N ASP A 97 7.52 -14.51 28.40
CA ASP A 97 6.69 -14.60 27.20
C ASP A 97 5.67 -15.75 27.25
N LEU A 98 6.06 -16.89 27.85
CA LEU A 98 5.13 -18.02 28.04
C LEU A 98 4.03 -17.69 29.05
N TYR A 99 4.38 -17.02 30.16
CA TYR A 99 3.43 -16.66 31.21
C TYR A 99 2.39 -15.64 30.74
N THR A 100 2.83 -14.54 30.12
CA THR A 100 1.91 -13.51 29.58
C THR A 100 1.01 -14.07 28.48
N ARG A 101 1.48 -15.04 27.68
CA ARG A 101 0.69 -15.75 26.68
C ARG A 101 -0.41 -16.62 27.29
N THR A 102 -0.13 -17.31 28.40
CA THR A 102 -1.15 -18.05 29.17
C THR A 102 -2.16 -17.11 29.81
N LEU A 103 -1.72 -16.01 30.46
CA LEU A 103 -2.62 -15.01 31.04
C LEU A 103 -3.58 -14.42 29.98
N TYR A 104 -3.07 -14.08 28.79
CA TYR A 104 -3.90 -13.57 27.69
C TYR A 104 -4.88 -14.61 27.18
N TRP A 105 -4.49 -15.90 27.08
CA TRP A 105 -5.41 -16.97 26.71
C TRP A 105 -6.51 -17.18 27.75
N ASP A 106 -6.16 -17.23 29.03
CA ASP A 106 -7.12 -17.41 30.12
C ASP A 106 -8.10 -16.23 30.20
N ALA A 107 -7.60 -14.99 29.99
CA ALA A 107 -8.44 -13.80 29.88
C ALA A 107 -9.35 -13.81 28.65
N LEU A 108 -8.84 -14.23 27.49
CA LEU A 108 -9.64 -14.39 26.26
C LEU A 108 -10.80 -15.38 26.43
N VAL A 109 -10.55 -16.51 27.11
CA VAL A 109 -11.56 -17.52 27.42
C VAL A 109 -12.54 -17.00 28.47
N ALA A 110 -12.06 -16.38 29.56
CA ALA A 110 -12.91 -15.88 30.63
C ALA A 110 -13.86 -14.72 30.21
N ALA A 111 -13.55 -14.03 29.11
CA ALA A 111 -14.33 -12.92 28.58
C ALA A 111 -15.16 -13.24 27.33
N ASP A 112 -15.21 -14.51 26.88
CA ASP A 112 -15.76 -14.93 25.58
C ASP A 112 -15.23 -14.10 24.38
N ALA A 113 -13.98 -13.65 24.47
CA ALA A 113 -13.40 -12.63 23.59
C ALA A 113 -12.77 -13.21 22.30
N VAL A 114 -13.17 -14.42 21.91
CA VAL A 114 -12.64 -15.17 20.76
C VAL A 114 -13.77 -15.64 19.85
N PHE A 115 -13.81 -15.09 18.64
CA PHE A 115 -14.92 -15.29 17.70
C PHE A 115 -14.46 -16.07 16.46
N ARG A 116 -14.91 -17.32 16.29
CA ARG A 116 -14.58 -18.13 15.11
C ARG A 116 -15.56 -17.88 13.98
N ILE A 117 -15.05 -17.41 12.84
CA ILE A 117 -15.87 -16.96 11.68
C ILE A 117 -15.85 -17.97 10.53
N SER A 118 -14.75 -18.69 10.35
CA SER A 118 -14.64 -19.81 9.39
C SER A 118 -13.69 -20.89 9.92
N VAL A 119 -13.42 -21.91 9.11
CA VAL A 119 -12.46 -22.97 9.43
C VAL A 119 -11.02 -22.44 9.59
N ASP A 120 -10.70 -21.32 8.95
CA ASP A 120 -9.37 -20.69 8.86
C ASP A 120 -9.28 -19.30 9.52
N LEU A 121 -10.38 -18.73 10.02
CA LEU A 121 -10.46 -17.34 10.52
C LEU A 121 -11.11 -17.23 11.90
N TRP A 122 -10.39 -16.55 12.80
CA TRP A 122 -10.84 -16.10 14.11
C TRP A 122 -10.75 -14.57 14.21
N VAL A 123 -11.42 -13.99 15.19
CA VAL A 123 -11.15 -12.64 15.71
C VAL A 123 -10.88 -12.77 17.20
N LEU A 124 -9.76 -12.22 17.65
CA LEU A 124 -9.36 -12.14 19.05
C LEU A 124 -9.45 -10.68 19.50
N GLN A 125 -9.78 -10.43 20.76
CA GLN A 125 -9.57 -9.12 21.39
C GLN A 125 -8.08 -8.90 21.67
N ASP A 126 -7.63 -7.64 21.62
CA ASP A 126 -6.23 -7.25 21.81
C ASP A 126 -5.81 -7.31 23.30
N TRP A 127 -4.51 -7.31 23.57
CA TRP A 127 -3.91 -7.37 24.91
C TRP A 127 -3.12 -6.11 25.20
N ASP A 128 -3.38 -5.45 26.34
CA ASP A 128 -2.49 -4.40 26.82
C ASP A 128 -1.44 -5.04 27.76
N GLY A 129 -0.20 -5.12 27.25
CA GLY A 129 0.90 -5.80 27.94
C GLY A 129 1.51 -5.01 29.11
N GLU A 130 1.13 -3.74 29.29
CA GLU A 130 1.56 -2.94 30.46
C GLU A 130 0.62 -3.14 31.66
N GLU A 131 -0.66 -3.39 31.42
CA GLU A 131 -1.72 -3.51 32.44
C GLU A 131 -2.20 -4.98 32.64
N GLU A 132 -1.66 -5.93 31.87
CA GLU A 132 -2.03 -7.36 31.82
C GLU A 132 -3.55 -7.62 31.70
N VAL A 133 -4.23 -6.89 30.80
CA VAL A 133 -5.67 -7.01 30.55
C VAL A 133 -6.05 -6.95 29.06
N LEU A 134 -7.23 -7.48 28.71
CA LEU A 134 -7.81 -7.33 27.38
C LEU A 134 -8.16 -5.87 27.09
N GLN A 135 -7.63 -5.32 25.99
CA GLN A 135 -7.88 -3.93 25.61
C GLN A 135 -9.31 -3.78 25.05
N LEU A 136 -10.15 -3.01 25.73
CA LEU A 136 -11.55 -2.81 25.37
C LEU A 136 -11.69 -2.12 24.00
N GLY A 137 -12.51 -2.68 23.12
CA GLY A 137 -12.81 -2.11 21.79
C GLY A 137 -11.77 -2.44 20.69
N SER A 138 -10.60 -2.97 21.04
CA SER A 138 -9.54 -3.35 20.10
C SER A 138 -9.63 -4.85 19.77
N TYR A 139 -9.86 -5.19 18.50
CA TYR A 139 -10.04 -6.58 18.05
C TYR A 139 -9.37 -6.80 16.69
N PHE A 140 -8.80 -7.99 16.49
CA PHE A 140 -8.07 -8.33 15.27
C PHE A 140 -8.39 -9.69 14.71
N HIS A 141 -8.61 -9.72 13.39
CA HIS A 141 -8.69 -10.92 12.58
C HIS A 141 -7.36 -11.68 12.60
N VAL A 142 -7.41 -12.98 12.86
CA VAL A 142 -6.26 -13.88 12.87
C VAL A 142 -6.60 -15.12 12.04
N VAL A 143 -5.69 -15.50 11.15
CA VAL A 143 -5.92 -16.54 10.13
C VAL A 143 -4.85 -17.62 10.22
N TYR A 144 -5.24 -18.89 10.13
CA TYR A 144 -4.33 -20.05 10.07
C TYR A 144 -4.34 -20.68 8.67
N LEU A 145 -3.24 -20.56 7.91
CA LEU A 145 -3.12 -21.11 6.55
C LEU A 145 -1.96 -22.13 6.46
N PRO A 146 -2.08 -23.25 5.73
CA PRO A 146 -0.94 -24.14 5.49
C PRO A 146 0.09 -23.46 4.58
N ARG A 147 1.34 -23.37 5.05
CA ARG A 147 2.48 -22.90 4.24
C ARG A 147 3.22 -24.05 3.58
N SER A 148 3.38 -25.18 4.25
CA SER A 148 3.94 -26.43 3.70
C SER A 148 3.25 -27.64 4.35
N ASP A 149 3.90 -28.81 4.32
CA ASP A 149 3.39 -30.06 4.90
C ASP A 149 3.43 -30.01 6.44
N ASP A 150 4.50 -29.44 7.01
CA ASP A 150 4.72 -29.27 8.46
C ASP A 150 4.61 -27.79 8.92
N GLU A 151 4.71 -26.82 8.01
CA GLU A 151 4.65 -25.39 8.34
C GLU A 151 3.25 -24.80 8.14
N TYR A 152 2.71 -24.13 9.15
CA TYR A 152 1.53 -23.29 9.04
C TYR A 152 1.89 -21.81 9.24
N GLY A 153 1.36 -20.97 8.36
CA GLY A 153 1.47 -19.52 8.42
C GLY A 153 0.27 -18.90 9.14
N VAL A 154 0.55 -18.06 10.12
CA VAL A 154 -0.46 -17.18 10.70
C VAL A 154 -0.43 -15.83 9.99
N ALA A 155 -1.60 -15.27 9.70
CA ALA A 155 -1.74 -13.84 9.41
C ALA A 155 -2.67 -13.19 10.44
N CYS A 156 -2.10 -12.37 11.32
CA CYS A 156 -2.88 -11.47 12.16
C CYS A 156 -3.09 -10.11 11.45
N MET A 157 -4.16 -9.39 11.79
CA MET A 157 -4.41 -8.04 11.30
C MET A 157 -4.09 -6.95 12.32
N CYS A 158 -3.51 -7.30 13.48
CA CYS A 158 -3.06 -6.33 14.48
C CYS A 158 -1.85 -5.50 13.99
N PRO A 159 -1.52 -4.39 14.66
CA PRO A 159 -0.45 -3.51 14.22
C PRO A 159 0.94 -4.13 14.43
N ARG A 160 1.18 -4.81 15.57
CA ARG A 160 2.43 -5.53 15.88
C ARG A 160 2.77 -6.57 14.81
N TRP A 161 1.79 -7.38 14.40
CA TRP A 161 1.99 -8.34 13.31
C TRP A 161 2.41 -7.68 11.99
N LYS A 162 1.72 -6.60 11.61
CA LYS A 162 2.06 -5.86 10.38
C LYS A 162 3.45 -5.24 10.45
N ALA A 163 3.88 -4.86 11.65
CA ALA A 163 5.08 -4.07 11.92
C ALA A 163 6.34 -4.90 12.28
N ALA A 164 6.18 -6.19 12.61
CA ALA A 164 7.28 -7.07 12.99
C ALA A 164 7.17 -8.53 12.49
N HIS A 165 6.02 -8.95 11.93
CA HIS A 165 5.69 -10.36 11.66
C HIS A 165 5.80 -11.28 12.89
N ALA A 166 5.51 -10.73 14.07
CA ALA A 166 5.31 -11.43 15.34
C ALA A 166 4.28 -10.68 16.19
N CYS A 167 3.42 -11.38 16.94
CA CYS A 167 2.55 -10.79 17.96
C CYS A 167 1.88 -11.87 18.83
N ILE A 168 1.52 -11.50 20.07
CA ILE A 168 0.83 -12.39 21.02
C ILE A 168 -0.41 -13.10 20.43
N HIS A 169 -1.11 -12.49 19.47
CA HIS A 169 -2.24 -13.10 18.77
C HIS A 169 -1.82 -14.29 17.89
N GLN A 170 -0.66 -14.23 17.23
CA GLN A 170 -0.08 -15.38 16.54
C GLN A 170 0.29 -16.44 17.57
N ASP A 171 1.04 -16.05 18.59
CA ASP A 171 1.64 -16.99 19.54
C ASP A 171 0.57 -17.78 20.29
N THR A 172 -0.50 -17.12 20.72
CA THR A 172 -1.72 -17.72 21.27
C THR A 172 -2.45 -18.58 20.23
N LEU A 173 -2.65 -18.10 19.00
CA LEU A 173 -3.35 -18.90 17.98
C LEU A 173 -2.58 -20.19 17.63
N CYS A 174 -1.25 -20.15 17.54
CA CYS A 174 -0.40 -21.33 17.36
C CYS A 174 -0.46 -22.26 18.58
N SER A 175 -0.37 -21.71 19.80
CA SER A 175 -0.28 -22.51 21.03
C SER A 175 -1.60 -23.21 21.40
N PHE A 176 -2.75 -22.66 20.98
CA PHE A 176 -4.08 -23.16 21.34
C PHE A 176 -4.95 -23.52 20.12
N ILE A 177 -4.32 -23.79 18.95
CA ILE A 177 -5.02 -23.98 17.66
C ILE A 177 -6.11 -25.06 17.70
N ASP A 178 -5.90 -26.16 18.43
CA ASP A 178 -6.86 -27.26 18.47
C ASP A 178 -8.07 -26.95 19.36
N THR A 179 -7.88 -26.24 20.48
CA THR A 179 -9.00 -25.69 21.26
C THR A 179 -9.78 -24.65 20.45
N LEU A 180 -9.07 -23.79 19.72
CA LEU A 180 -9.64 -22.80 18.79
C LEU A 180 -10.42 -23.45 17.63
N ARG A 181 -10.05 -24.67 17.21
CA ARG A 181 -10.77 -25.49 16.23
C ARG A 181 -12.01 -26.19 16.80
N CYS A 182 -12.17 -26.26 18.11
CA CYS A 182 -13.40 -26.74 18.76
C CYS A 182 -14.46 -25.64 18.97
N LEU A 183 -14.10 -24.35 18.91
CA LEU A 183 -15.05 -23.25 19.06
C LEU A 183 -16.16 -23.28 17.98
N PRO A 184 -17.41 -22.94 18.33
CA PRO A 184 -18.52 -22.90 17.38
C PRO A 184 -18.34 -21.78 16.34
N LEU A 185 -18.83 -22.01 15.12
CA LEU A 185 -18.87 -20.99 14.08
C LEU A 185 -19.99 -19.99 14.37
N ILE A 186 -19.65 -18.72 14.61
CA ILE A 186 -20.63 -17.64 14.84
C ILE A 186 -21.28 -17.12 13.54
N ALA A 187 -21.04 -17.80 12.42
CA ALA A 187 -21.48 -17.42 11.09
C ALA A 187 -21.76 -18.67 10.22
N PRO A 188 -22.79 -18.66 9.35
CA PRO A 188 -22.99 -19.72 8.36
C PRO A 188 -21.85 -19.74 7.34
N PHE A 189 -21.64 -20.87 6.66
CA PHE A 189 -20.66 -20.97 5.56
C PHE A 189 -21.35 -20.79 4.19
N PRO A 190 -20.86 -19.90 3.30
CA PRO A 190 -19.79 -18.92 3.50
C PRO A 190 -20.23 -17.72 4.36
N ALA A 191 -19.31 -17.17 5.16
CA ALA A 191 -19.62 -16.13 6.14
C ALA A 191 -20.21 -14.85 5.50
N PRO A 192 -21.28 -14.25 6.07
CA PRO A 192 -22.01 -13.13 5.48
C PRO A 192 -21.21 -11.81 5.55
N PRO A 193 -21.57 -10.77 4.77
CA PRO A 193 -20.73 -9.59 4.55
C PRO A 193 -20.40 -8.80 5.82
N ALA A 194 -21.32 -8.79 6.78
CA ALA A 194 -21.06 -8.40 8.16
C ALA A 194 -21.45 -9.56 9.08
N VAL A 195 -20.62 -9.80 10.08
CA VAL A 195 -20.90 -10.70 11.21
C VAL A 195 -20.81 -9.85 12.47
N LEU A 196 -21.89 -9.76 13.24
CA LEU A 196 -21.84 -9.17 14.58
C LEU A 196 -20.95 -10.04 15.47
N LEU A 197 -19.96 -9.45 16.14
CA LEU A 197 -19.13 -10.14 17.12
C LEU A 197 -19.73 -10.00 18.50
N GLN A 198 -19.96 -8.77 18.94
CA GLN A 198 -20.41 -8.46 20.29
C GLN A 198 -21.12 -7.09 20.33
N SER A 199 -22.01 -6.94 21.31
CA SER A 199 -22.53 -5.64 21.77
C SER A 199 -21.90 -5.30 23.12
N THR A 200 -21.48 -4.04 23.34
CA THR A 200 -20.80 -3.64 24.58
C THR A 200 -21.47 -2.43 25.24
N PRO A 201 -21.32 -2.25 26.58
CA PRO A 201 -21.75 -1.04 27.26
C PRO A 201 -20.77 0.15 27.08
N PHE A 202 -19.62 -0.07 26.44
CA PHE A 202 -18.56 0.93 26.29
C PHE A 202 -18.81 1.87 25.10
N ASN A 203 -17.80 2.67 24.74
CA ASN A 203 -17.88 3.62 23.62
C ASN A 203 -18.24 2.95 22.28
N ASP A 204 -17.75 1.74 22.01
CA ASP A 204 -18.04 0.99 20.80
C ASP A 204 -19.19 0.00 21.07
N LYS A 205 -20.42 0.49 20.85
CA LYS A 205 -21.70 -0.15 21.19
C LYS A 205 -21.93 -1.48 20.49
N PHE A 206 -21.60 -1.56 19.21
CA PHE A 206 -21.70 -2.78 18.40
C PHE A 206 -20.43 -2.96 17.57
N ILE A 207 -19.89 -4.18 17.59
CA ILE A 207 -18.63 -4.53 16.94
C ILE A 207 -18.91 -5.57 15.85
N PHE A 208 -18.55 -5.24 14.61
CA PHE A 208 -18.80 -6.07 13.43
C PHE A 208 -17.51 -6.47 12.73
N SER A 209 -17.47 -7.70 12.24
CA SER A 209 -16.45 -8.24 11.34
C SER A 209 -16.95 -8.15 9.89
N CYS A 210 -16.54 -7.11 9.17
CA CYS A 210 -17.08 -6.75 7.86
C CYS A 210 -16.10 -6.99 6.72
N ALA A 211 -16.59 -7.61 5.64
CA ALA A 211 -15.86 -7.81 4.39
C ALA A 211 -15.61 -6.49 3.64
N SER A 212 -14.64 -6.50 2.72
CA SER A 212 -14.27 -5.34 1.91
C SER A 212 -15.28 -4.95 0.83
N ALA A 213 -16.10 -5.89 0.34
CA ALA A 213 -17.23 -5.67 -0.59
C ALA A 213 -18.12 -6.95 -0.72
N MET A 214 -18.96 -7.01 -1.77
CA MET A 214 -19.61 -8.24 -2.28
C MET A 214 -19.55 -8.33 -3.82
N GLY A 215 -18.88 -9.35 -4.36
CA GLY A 215 -18.64 -9.46 -5.79
C GLY A 215 -17.79 -10.67 -6.24
N ARG A 216 -17.62 -10.82 -7.57
CA ARG A 216 -16.96 -12.00 -8.20
C ARG A 216 -15.44 -12.09 -7.97
N TYR A 217 -14.81 -11.06 -7.41
CA TYR A 217 -13.36 -10.83 -7.48
C TYR A 217 -12.70 -10.53 -6.13
N GLU A 218 -13.40 -10.73 -5.01
CA GLU A 218 -12.95 -10.29 -3.69
C GLU A 218 -12.27 -11.38 -2.86
N SER A 219 -11.48 -10.93 -1.88
CA SER A 219 -10.63 -11.77 -1.01
C SER A 219 -11.39 -12.49 0.10
N GLY A 220 -12.58 -12.00 0.47
CA GLY A 220 -13.23 -12.33 1.73
C GLY A 220 -12.51 -11.74 2.96
N LYS A 221 -11.50 -10.89 2.77
CA LYS A 221 -10.78 -10.19 3.84
C LYS A 221 -11.75 -9.30 4.62
N ARG A 222 -11.62 -9.31 5.94
CA ARG A 222 -12.49 -8.60 6.88
C ARG A 222 -11.73 -7.56 7.67
N VAL A 223 -12.48 -6.62 8.23
CA VAL A 223 -11.99 -5.60 9.15
C VAL A 223 -13.02 -5.36 10.25
N VAL A 224 -12.55 -4.91 11.41
CA VAL A 224 -13.44 -4.53 12.51
C VAL A 224 -14.04 -3.15 12.23
N VAL A 225 -15.38 -3.09 12.23
CA VAL A 225 -16.19 -1.89 12.07
C VAL A 225 -17.04 -1.74 13.32
N THR A 226 -17.08 -0.55 13.93
CA THR A 226 -17.84 -0.30 15.15
C THR A 226 -18.85 0.83 14.95
N LEU A 227 -20.01 0.69 15.59
CA LEU A 227 -20.93 1.80 15.87
C LEU A 227 -20.59 2.35 17.25
N GLN A 228 -20.31 3.65 17.33
CA GLN A 228 -19.97 4.33 18.58
C GLN A 228 -21.24 4.88 19.25
N GLN A 229 -21.22 5.08 20.58
CA GLN A 229 -22.39 5.58 21.33
C GLN A 229 -22.90 6.94 20.84
N ASP A 230 -22.03 7.76 20.25
CA ASP A 230 -22.37 9.05 19.62
C ASP A 230 -22.96 8.92 18.19
N GLY A 231 -23.22 7.69 17.73
CA GLY A 231 -23.77 7.39 16.42
C GLY A 231 -22.74 7.35 15.28
N ARG A 232 -21.47 7.66 15.51
CA ARG A 232 -20.43 7.61 14.48
C ARG A 232 -20.01 6.18 14.16
N TRP A 233 -19.62 5.97 12.90
CA TRP A 233 -19.15 4.68 12.40
C TRP A 233 -17.62 4.69 12.20
N HIS A 234 -16.90 3.93 13.03
CA HIS A 234 -15.45 3.71 12.88
C HIS A 234 -15.17 2.45 12.06
N CYS A 235 -14.03 2.41 11.35
CA CYS A 235 -13.53 1.23 10.67
C CYS A 235 -12.03 1.13 10.92
N HIS A 236 -11.53 -0.01 11.40
CA HIS A 236 -10.13 -0.13 11.83
C HIS A 236 -9.10 0.06 10.69
N SER A 237 -9.50 -0.17 9.43
CA SER A 237 -8.71 0.17 8.24
C SER A 237 -9.04 1.60 7.77
N CYS A 238 -10.23 1.84 7.22
CA CYS A 238 -10.57 3.09 6.52
C CYS A 238 -10.92 4.28 7.43
N ARG A 239 -10.86 4.10 8.76
CA ARG A 239 -11.19 5.10 9.80
C ARG A 239 -12.54 5.77 9.55
N TYR A 240 -12.63 7.10 9.72
CA TYR A 240 -13.87 7.84 9.52
C TYR A 240 -14.22 8.12 8.05
N SER A 241 -13.43 7.66 7.06
CA SER A 241 -13.72 7.87 5.63
C SER A 241 -15.14 7.40 5.24
N ASP A 242 -15.84 8.22 4.48
CA ASP A 242 -17.20 7.97 3.96
C ASP A 242 -17.20 6.97 2.80
N ALA A 243 -16.15 7.00 1.97
CA ALA A 243 -15.89 6.04 0.91
C ALA A 243 -15.45 4.64 1.41
N CYS A 244 -15.73 4.31 2.67
CA CYS A 244 -15.40 3.01 3.25
C CYS A 244 -16.43 1.94 2.83
N LYS A 245 -16.04 1.02 1.96
CA LYS A 245 -16.88 -0.10 1.51
C LYS A 245 -17.34 -1.05 2.65
N HIS A 246 -16.57 -1.15 3.74
CA HIS A 246 -16.90 -2.00 4.90
C HIS A 246 -18.10 -1.49 5.72
N LYS A 247 -18.28 -0.16 5.87
CA LYS A 247 -19.33 0.43 6.73
C LYS A 247 -20.75 0.15 6.23
N PRO A 248 -21.07 0.23 4.91
CA PRO A 248 -22.36 -0.19 4.37
C PRO A 248 -22.81 -1.57 4.81
N HIS A 249 -21.92 -2.57 4.87
CA HIS A 249 -22.28 -3.92 5.32
C HIS A 249 -22.68 -3.96 6.80
N ALA A 250 -21.93 -3.26 7.67
CA ALA A 250 -22.30 -3.13 9.09
C ALA A 250 -23.63 -2.37 9.28
N LYS A 251 -23.83 -1.29 8.52
CA LYS A 251 -25.08 -0.51 8.52
C LYS A 251 -26.28 -1.33 8.06
N ALA A 252 -26.15 -2.09 6.98
CA ALA A 252 -27.21 -2.96 6.46
C ALA A 252 -27.62 -4.01 7.51
N PHE A 253 -26.65 -4.75 8.06
CA PHE A 253 -26.90 -5.70 9.14
C PHE A 253 -27.56 -5.04 10.35
N ALA A 254 -27.08 -3.87 10.79
CA ALA A 254 -27.64 -3.16 11.94
C ALA A 254 -29.08 -2.65 11.71
N LEU A 255 -29.46 -2.36 10.46
CA LEU A 255 -30.84 -2.00 10.10
C LEU A 255 -31.73 -3.26 10.00
N GLU A 256 -31.26 -4.31 9.34
CA GLU A 256 -31.97 -5.60 9.19
C GLU A 256 -32.21 -6.29 10.54
N ALA A 257 -31.25 -6.22 11.46
CA ALA A 257 -31.35 -6.75 12.82
C ALA A 257 -32.04 -5.79 13.83
N GLY A 258 -32.59 -4.66 13.37
CA GLY A 258 -33.33 -3.71 14.23
C GLY A 258 -32.47 -2.96 15.27
N LEU A 259 -31.15 -3.03 15.15
CA LEU A 259 -30.19 -2.40 16.08
C LEU A 259 -30.08 -0.86 15.92
N MET A 260 -30.63 -0.33 14.83
CA MET A 260 -30.71 1.12 14.54
C MET A 260 -32.08 1.50 13.96
N VAL A 261 -32.55 2.70 14.32
CA VAL A 261 -33.72 3.34 13.70
C VAL A 261 -33.25 4.14 12.47
N ASN A 262 -34.07 4.14 11.40
CA ASN A 262 -33.73 4.73 10.12
C ASN A 262 -33.74 6.27 10.17
N MET A 263 -32.56 6.90 10.22
CA MET A 263 -32.41 8.35 10.04
C MET A 263 -31.97 8.67 8.60
N GLN A 264 -32.92 9.10 7.78
CA GLN A 264 -32.64 9.72 6.48
C GLN A 264 -32.54 11.24 6.68
N ASP A 265 -31.32 11.78 6.56
CA ASP A 265 -30.99 12.82 5.56
C ASP A 265 -29.60 13.44 5.80
N GLY A 266 -28.98 13.93 4.72
CA GLY A 266 -27.69 14.61 4.76
C GLY A 266 -27.38 15.25 3.41
N HIS A 267 -27.55 16.56 3.30
CA HIS A 267 -27.40 17.29 2.03
C HIS A 267 -25.95 17.28 1.50
N GLN A 268 -25.80 17.14 0.18
CA GLN A 268 -24.55 17.47 -0.51
C GLN A 268 -24.50 18.98 -0.76
N MET A 269 -23.41 19.65 -0.35
CA MET A 269 -23.08 20.98 -0.84
C MET A 269 -22.13 20.88 -2.03
N GLY A 270 -22.53 21.44 -3.18
CA GLY A 270 -21.64 21.69 -4.31
C GLY A 270 -20.87 22.99 -4.12
N ALA A 271 -19.60 23.01 -4.54
CA ALA A 271 -18.74 24.20 -4.47
C ALA A 271 -18.62 24.89 -5.84
N THR A 272 -18.67 26.22 -5.83
CA THR A 272 -18.31 27.10 -6.95
C THR A 272 -16.85 27.54 -6.79
N ASP A 273 -15.93 27.04 -7.61
CA ASP A 273 -14.48 27.02 -7.28
C ASP A 273 -13.58 27.82 -8.25
N ASP A 274 -14.15 28.45 -9.28
CA ASP A 274 -13.38 29.06 -10.39
C ASP A 274 -12.57 30.31 -9.95
N ALA A 275 -13.16 31.21 -9.17
CA ALA A 275 -12.54 32.49 -8.83
C ALA A 275 -11.28 32.37 -7.94
N ALA A 276 -11.19 31.32 -7.12
CA ALA A 276 -10.07 31.12 -6.20
C ALA A 276 -8.81 30.56 -6.89
N GLY A 277 -8.94 29.95 -8.07
CA GLY A 277 -7.81 29.38 -8.82
C GLY A 277 -6.87 30.45 -9.39
N ASP A 278 -7.42 31.55 -9.90
CA ASP A 278 -6.65 32.63 -10.53
C ASP A 278 -5.73 33.35 -9.54
N GLU A 279 -6.16 33.54 -8.29
CA GLU A 279 -5.34 34.17 -7.25
C GLU A 279 -4.15 33.28 -6.83
N GLU A 280 -4.37 31.98 -6.60
CA GLU A 280 -3.30 31.04 -6.27
C GLU A 280 -2.29 30.93 -7.42
N SER A 281 -2.79 30.80 -8.66
CA SER A 281 -1.98 30.84 -9.88
C SER A 281 -1.11 32.08 -9.95
N ALA A 282 -1.68 33.27 -9.73
CA ALA A 282 -0.94 34.53 -9.75
C ALA A 282 0.11 34.62 -8.64
N VAL A 283 -0.17 34.17 -7.41
CA VAL A 283 0.81 34.15 -6.32
C VAL A 283 1.99 33.22 -6.64
N LEU A 284 1.71 31.98 -7.07
CA LEU A 284 2.74 30.98 -7.35
C LEU A 284 3.60 31.33 -8.57
N VAL A 285 3.00 31.90 -9.62
CA VAL A 285 3.75 32.34 -10.82
C VAL A 285 4.67 33.51 -10.50
N ARG A 286 4.25 34.50 -9.70
CA ARG A 286 5.11 35.62 -9.28
C ARG A 286 6.29 35.15 -8.43
N ALA A 287 6.04 34.23 -7.49
CA ALA A 287 7.09 33.61 -6.66
C ALA A 287 8.12 32.85 -7.50
N ALA A 288 7.66 32.10 -8.52
CA ALA A 288 8.53 31.37 -9.43
C ALA A 288 9.33 32.27 -10.38
N GLN A 289 8.71 33.30 -10.97
CA GLN A 289 9.35 34.18 -11.97
C GLN A 289 10.56 34.94 -11.40
N CYS A 290 10.45 35.45 -10.17
CA CYS A 290 11.61 36.05 -9.51
C CYS A 290 12.64 35.01 -9.05
N GLY A 291 12.25 33.75 -8.87
CA GLY A 291 13.12 32.63 -8.50
C GLY A 291 14.28 32.41 -9.49
N VAL A 292 14.08 32.72 -10.77
CA VAL A 292 15.12 32.62 -11.81
C VAL A 292 16.35 33.51 -11.52
N ASN A 293 16.17 34.62 -10.79
CA ASN A 293 17.27 35.46 -10.32
C ASN A 293 17.80 35.08 -8.93
N LEU A 294 17.11 34.19 -8.18
CA LEU A 294 17.54 33.76 -6.83
C LEU A 294 18.73 32.80 -6.83
N ALA A 295 19.16 32.26 -7.96
CA ALA A 295 20.45 31.55 -8.06
C ALA A 295 21.65 32.42 -7.59
N LYS A 296 21.48 33.75 -7.52
CA LYS A 296 22.46 34.73 -7.01
C LYS A 296 22.14 35.27 -5.60
N HIS A 297 21.10 34.74 -4.94
CA HIS A 297 20.56 35.26 -3.67
C HIS A 297 20.05 34.15 -2.74
N ARG A 298 20.83 33.81 -1.72
CA ARG A 298 20.50 32.86 -0.64
C ARG A 298 19.76 33.56 0.51
N ALA A 299 19.07 32.77 1.35
CA ALA A 299 18.65 33.23 2.67
C ALA A 299 19.87 33.56 3.56
N ILE A 300 19.66 34.26 4.68
CA ILE A 300 20.72 34.43 5.69
C ILE A 300 20.82 33.16 6.54
N SER A 301 19.70 32.55 6.96
CA SER A 301 19.75 31.25 7.62
C SER A 301 20.20 30.14 6.67
N TYR A 302 21.21 29.39 7.09
CA TYR A 302 21.86 28.31 6.36
C TYR A 302 22.06 27.03 7.17
N LEU A 303 22.01 27.12 8.50
CA LEU A 303 22.15 25.96 9.39
C LEU A 303 20.99 24.96 9.21
N PRO A 304 21.23 23.65 9.45
CA PRO A 304 20.16 22.66 9.49
C PRO A 304 19.14 22.97 10.59
N ILE A 305 17.86 22.92 10.23
CA ILE A 305 16.72 23.19 11.10
C ILE A 305 16.07 21.84 11.45
N PRO A 306 15.94 21.45 12.72
CA PRO A 306 15.32 20.17 13.08
C PRO A 306 13.83 20.09 12.67
N PRO A 307 13.28 18.87 12.56
CA PRO A 307 11.87 18.67 12.25
C PRO A 307 10.96 19.25 13.35
N PRO A 308 9.71 19.62 13.03
CA PRO A 308 8.73 20.05 14.02
C PRO A 308 8.43 18.93 15.04
N ARG A 309 8.35 19.27 16.34
CA ARG A 309 8.08 18.29 17.43
C ARG A 309 6.82 17.43 17.23
N TRP A 310 5.86 17.90 16.42
CA TRP A 310 4.61 17.20 16.11
C TRP A 310 4.73 16.08 15.06
N CYS A 311 5.82 16.02 14.29
CA CYS A 311 6.13 14.90 13.39
C CYS A 311 7.49 14.24 13.67
N ALA A 312 8.44 14.93 14.31
CA ALA A 312 9.72 14.37 14.75
C ALA A 312 9.54 13.04 15.52
N LEU A 313 10.43 12.06 15.31
CA LEU A 313 10.36 10.74 15.95
C LEU A 313 10.63 10.81 17.46
N PRO A 314 10.30 9.77 18.25
CA PRO A 314 10.52 9.78 19.71
C PRO A 314 11.97 10.11 20.12
N ALA A 315 12.94 9.45 19.49
CA ALA A 315 14.37 9.67 19.75
C ALA A 315 14.81 11.11 19.46
N GLU A 316 14.39 11.67 18.32
CA GLU A 316 14.66 13.08 18.00
C GLU A 316 13.95 14.01 18.99
N ARG A 317 12.68 13.77 19.31
CA ARG A 317 11.85 14.62 20.16
C ARG A 317 12.43 14.78 21.57
N ALA A 318 13.21 13.80 22.03
CA ALA A 318 14.02 13.85 23.24
C ALA A 318 15.24 14.78 23.09
N THR A 319 15.97 14.72 21.97
CA THR A 319 17.13 15.60 21.70
C THR A 319 16.75 17.02 21.22
N LEU A 320 15.52 17.23 20.76
CA LEU A 320 15.03 18.56 20.36
C LEU A 320 14.85 19.45 21.60
N PRO A 321 15.52 20.61 21.69
CA PRO A 321 15.30 21.52 22.81
C PRO A 321 13.86 22.05 22.83
N LEU A 322 13.37 22.36 24.04
CA LEU A 322 12.12 23.09 24.25
C LEU A 322 12.30 24.54 23.81
N ARG A 323 12.28 24.78 22.50
CA ARG A 323 12.46 26.09 21.86
C ARG A 323 11.48 27.12 22.40
N GLN A 324 11.93 27.92 23.36
CA GLN A 324 11.26 29.16 23.75
C GLN A 324 11.16 30.07 22.51
N VAL A 325 9.98 30.68 22.31
CA VAL A 325 9.82 31.69 21.28
C VAL A 325 10.53 32.94 21.77
N SER A 326 11.64 33.31 21.14
CA SER A 326 12.44 34.48 21.56
C SER A 326 11.56 35.74 21.63
N THR A 327 11.52 36.35 22.81
CA THR A 327 10.83 37.62 23.07
C THR A 327 11.70 38.83 22.75
N ASN A 328 12.96 38.62 22.36
CA ASN A 328 13.97 39.66 22.20
C ASN A 328 13.57 40.69 21.14
N SER A 329 13.76 41.96 21.47
CA SER A 329 13.66 43.11 20.54
C SER A 329 14.98 43.40 19.81
N HIS A 330 16.05 42.68 20.15
CA HIS A 330 17.40 42.85 19.64
C HIS A 330 18.09 41.50 19.40
N PHE A 331 18.83 41.39 18.31
CA PHE A 331 19.63 40.22 17.94
C PHE A 331 21.05 40.68 17.56
N ALA A 332 22.04 40.25 18.36
CA ALA A 332 23.44 40.60 18.16
C ALA A 332 24.10 39.75 17.07
N VAL A 333 25.35 40.08 16.72
CA VAL A 333 26.22 39.21 15.90
C VAL A 333 26.56 37.94 16.71
N GLU A 334 26.11 36.78 16.22
CA GLU A 334 26.45 35.43 16.75
C GLU A 334 27.60 34.79 15.93
N ASP A 335 28.02 33.55 16.26
CA ASP A 335 29.08 32.85 15.50
C ASP A 335 28.61 32.31 14.14
N SER A 336 27.33 31.97 14.00
CA SER A 336 26.71 31.48 12.77
C SER A 336 26.29 32.61 11.83
N LEU A 337 27.24 33.09 11.03
CA LEU A 337 27.06 34.24 10.14
C LEU A 337 27.06 33.90 8.65
N GLN A 338 26.13 34.46 7.89
CA GLN A 338 26.13 34.42 6.42
C GLN A 338 25.64 35.72 5.79
N CYS A 339 26.09 36.00 4.56
CA CYS A 339 25.50 36.99 3.66
C CYS A 339 24.75 36.30 2.51
N VAL A 340 23.75 36.97 1.95
CA VAL A 340 22.93 36.57 0.79
C VAL A 340 23.74 36.07 -0.44
N CYS A 341 25.01 36.43 -0.58
CA CYS A 341 25.91 35.89 -1.62
C CYS A 341 26.42 34.46 -1.36
N GLY A 342 26.26 33.93 -0.15
CA GLY A 342 26.80 32.65 0.29
C GLY A 342 28.10 32.72 1.08
N LEU A 343 28.71 33.90 1.25
CA LEU A 343 29.84 34.10 2.17
C LEU A 343 29.38 33.84 3.61
N SER A 344 29.97 32.83 4.25
CA SER A 344 29.89 32.57 5.70
C SER A 344 31.27 32.76 6.33
N MET A 345 31.32 33.31 7.54
CA MET A 345 32.56 33.69 8.21
C MET A 345 32.79 32.82 9.46
N PRO A 346 33.82 31.95 9.49
CA PRO A 346 34.22 31.26 10.71
C PRO A 346 34.73 32.24 11.78
N GLN A 347 34.56 31.87 13.05
CA GLN A 347 34.88 32.70 14.22
C GLN A 347 36.32 33.27 14.21
N ALA A 348 37.29 32.51 13.71
CA ALA A 348 38.69 32.94 13.56
C ALA A 348 38.88 34.18 12.65
N VAL A 349 37.97 34.45 11.71
CA VAL A 349 38.04 35.61 10.81
C VAL A 349 37.38 36.84 11.42
N LEU A 350 36.45 36.68 12.38
CA LEU A 350 35.79 37.81 13.06
C LEU A 350 36.78 38.65 13.89
N GLN A 351 37.78 38.03 14.49
CA GLN A 351 38.78 38.71 15.33
C GLN A 351 39.66 39.70 14.54
N GLY A 352 39.80 39.52 13.22
CA GLY A 352 40.52 40.46 12.34
C GLY A 352 39.63 41.46 11.60
N HIS A 353 38.29 41.38 11.73
CA HIS A 353 37.37 42.08 10.84
C HIS A 353 36.92 43.45 11.39
N SER A 354 37.83 44.44 11.37
CA SER A 354 37.65 45.81 11.92
C SER A 354 36.59 46.70 11.25
N GLY A 355 35.54 46.12 10.65
CA GLY A 355 34.41 46.86 10.09
C GLY A 355 33.40 47.27 11.17
N PRO A 356 32.80 48.47 11.09
CA PRO A 356 31.80 48.91 12.06
C PRO A 356 30.55 48.03 12.02
N ARG A 357 30.04 47.63 13.20
CA ARG A 357 28.74 46.96 13.33
C ARG A 357 27.63 47.90 12.89
N VAL A 358 26.75 47.42 12.02
CA VAL A 358 25.59 48.18 11.52
C VAL A 358 24.35 47.66 12.24
N LEU A 359 23.79 48.44 13.16
CA LEU A 359 22.48 48.16 13.73
C LEU A 359 21.40 48.48 12.69
N LYS A 360 20.50 47.54 12.43
CA LYS A 360 19.43 47.70 11.44
C LYS A 360 18.08 47.27 12.00
N THR A 361 17.02 47.97 11.59
CA THR A 361 15.63 47.57 11.86
C THR A 361 15.18 46.44 10.94
N ALA A 362 14.53 45.42 11.51
CA ALA A 362 13.92 44.30 10.80
C ALA A 362 12.50 44.03 11.31
N VAL A 363 11.70 43.33 10.49
CA VAL A 363 10.33 42.91 10.82
C VAL A 363 10.31 41.40 11.08
N LEU A 364 9.94 41.01 12.30
CA LEU A 364 9.73 39.63 12.70
C LEU A 364 8.24 39.25 12.50
N TYR A 365 7.99 38.32 11.59
CA TYR A 365 6.68 37.77 11.28
C TYR A 365 6.41 36.54 12.15
N GLY A 366 5.39 36.64 13.01
CA GLY A 366 4.85 35.54 13.81
C GLY A 366 3.47 35.10 13.36
N LEU A 367 2.89 34.11 14.05
CA LEU A 367 1.61 33.50 13.68
C LEU A 367 0.40 34.45 13.81
N THR A 368 0.43 35.35 14.80
CA THR A 368 -0.69 36.25 15.14
C THR A 368 -0.33 37.74 15.07
N ALA A 369 0.95 38.09 14.91
CA ALA A 369 1.43 39.46 14.90
C ALA A 369 2.77 39.59 14.16
N ARG A 370 3.04 40.78 13.62
CA ARG A 370 4.38 41.23 13.25
C ARG A 370 4.97 42.09 14.36
N ARG A 371 6.28 42.02 14.58
CA ARG A 371 7.01 42.87 15.54
C ARG A 371 8.18 43.57 14.83
N THR A 372 8.46 44.80 15.23
CA THR A 372 9.70 45.49 14.85
C THR A 372 10.80 45.07 15.82
N VAL A 373 11.95 44.66 15.29
CA VAL A 373 13.14 44.28 16.07
C VAL A 373 14.39 44.92 15.48
N SER A 374 15.49 44.90 16.22
CA SER A 374 16.80 45.34 15.75
C SER A 374 17.73 44.14 15.57
N ILE A 375 18.62 44.21 14.58
CA ILE A 375 19.61 43.17 14.26
C ILE A 375 20.97 43.84 14.00
N GLU A 376 22.02 43.34 14.63
CA GLU A 376 23.39 43.74 14.32
C GLU A 376 23.89 43.01 13.07
N LEU A 377 24.61 43.74 12.22
CA LEU A 377 25.08 43.25 10.92
C LEU A 377 26.52 43.70 10.65
N LEU A 378 27.22 42.95 9.80
CA LEU A 378 28.57 43.30 9.33
C LEU A 378 28.56 43.63 7.83
N PRO A 379 29.32 44.65 7.36
CA PRO A 379 29.51 44.89 5.93
C PRO A 379 30.08 43.65 5.23
N CYS A 380 29.51 43.26 4.08
CA CYS A 380 29.98 42.09 3.34
C CYS A 380 31.09 42.46 2.33
N PRO A 381 32.34 41.99 2.53
CA PRO A 381 33.48 42.39 1.70
C PRO A 381 33.40 41.85 0.25
N VAL A 382 32.65 40.77 0.02
CA VAL A 382 32.42 40.21 -1.33
C VAL A 382 31.32 40.96 -2.09
N CYS A 383 30.42 41.66 -1.39
CA CYS A 383 29.26 42.31 -2.00
C CYS A 383 29.43 43.82 -2.27
N CYS A 384 30.29 44.51 -1.51
CA CYS A 384 30.60 45.95 -1.63
C CYS A 384 29.39 46.90 -1.79
N HIS A 385 28.20 46.52 -1.28
CA HIS A 385 26.95 47.22 -1.56
C HIS A 385 26.17 47.49 -0.27
N SER A 386 25.77 48.74 -0.03
CA SER A 386 25.14 49.28 1.20
C SER A 386 23.82 48.61 1.65
N ARG A 387 23.31 47.63 0.90
CA ARG A 387 22.14 46.81 1.25
C ARG A 387 22.46 45.33 1.53
N ARG A 388 23.68 44.89 1.22
CA ARG A 388 24.13 43.47 1.33
C ARG A 388 25.10 43.34 2.51
N HIS A 389 24.57 42.88 3.64
CA HIS A 389 25.32 42.65 4.87
C HIS A 389 25.40 41.15 5.18
N ILE A 390 26.43 40.77 5.94
CA ILE A 390 26.47 39.53 6.71
C ILE A 390 25.56 39.71 7.93
N GLY A 391 24.81 38.69 8.32
CA GLY A 391 24.01 38.70 9.54
C GLY A 391 23.88 37.31 10.19
N PRO A 392 23.30 37.25 11.40
CA PRO A 392 23.11 36.01 12.15
C PRO A 392 22.06 35.09 11.52
N ASP A 393 22.25 33.78 11.68
CA ASP A 393 21.36 32.72 11.22
C ASP A 393 20.06 32.68 12.03
N LEU A 394 20.15 32.85 13.36
CA LEU A 394 19.04 32.89 14.33
C LEU A 394 18.23 31.59 14.51
N ARG A 395 18.66 30.44 13.95
CA ARG A 395 18.03 29.11 14.12
C ARG A 395 17.62 28.82 15.57
N ASP A 396 18.47 29.15 16.53
CA ASP A 396 18.32 28.74 17.93
C ASP A 396 17.41 29.66 18.73
N HIS A 397 17.19 30.89 18.26
CA HIS A 397 16.06 31.73 18.68
C HIS A 397 14.71 31.28 18.06
N GLY A 398 14.72 30.24 17.22
CA GLY A 398 13.54 29.76 16.50
C GLY A 398 13.11 30.69 15.36
N ILE A 399 14.06 31.41 14.75
CA ILE A 399 13.83 32.43 13.73
C ILE A 399 14.57 32.06 12.45
N PHE A 400 13.88 32.13 11.32
CA PHE A 400 14.47 32.05 9.98
C PHE A 400 14.70 33.47 9.44
N ASN A 401 15.97 33.86 9.32
CA ASN A 401 16.40 35.12 8.76
C ASN A 401 16.46 35.04 7.23
N TRP A 402 15.52 35.72 6.56
CA TRP A 402 15.46 35.71 5.10
C TRP A 402 16.52 36.60 4.46
N ASN A 403 16.67 37.84 4.95
CA ASN A 403 17.43 38.89 4.25
C ASN A 403 17.88 40.06 5.15
N ASN A 404 18.09 39.84 6.45
CA ASN A 404 18.43 40.88 7.44
C ASN A 404 17.43 42.05 7.47
N THR A 405 16.17 41.80 7.10
CA THR A 405 15.08 42.80 7.03
C THR A 405 13.72 42.17 7.33
N MET A 406 13.53 40.94 6.87
CA MET A 406 12.37 40.10 7.14
C MET A 406 12.86 38.84 7.86
N LEU A 407 12.30 38.59 9.04
CA LEU A 407 12.60 37.45 9.90
C LEU A 407 11.29 36.69 10.13
N PHE A 408 11.30 35.36 10.18
CA PHE A 408 10.08 34.56 10.29
C PHE A 408 10.22 33.55 11.43
N LEU A 409 9.25 33.50 12.35
CA LEU A 409 9.25 32.46 13.38
C LEU A 409 9.10 31.08 12.75
N HIS A 410 9.91 30.10 13.16
CA HIS A 410 9.76 28.70 12.78
C HIS A 410 8.34 28.18 13.09
N LYS A 411 7.69 28.68 14.16
CA LYS A 411 6.30 28.37 14.50
C LYS A 411 5.30 28.77 13.41
N LEU A 412 5.52 29.89 12.71
CA LEU A 412 4.65 30.34 11.60
C LEU A 412 4.83 29.44 10.37
N LEU A 413 6.07 29.16 9.98
CA LEU A 413 6.37 28.33 8.81
C LEU A 413 5.95 26.86 9.04
N ASN A 414 6.16 26.35 10.26
CA ASN A 414 5.70 25.02 10.66
C ASN A 414 4.16 24.92 10.79
N ALA A 415 3.45 26.01 11.11
CA ALA A 415 2.00 26.02 11.15
C ALA A 415 1.40 25.80 9.75
N TYR A 416 1.89 26.54 8.74
CA TYR A 416 1.50 26.30 7.35
C TYR A 416 1.85 24.87 6.90
N THR A 417 3.05 24.39 7.26
CA THR A 417 3.52 23.02 6.98
C THR A 417 2.57 21.93 7.54
N ASN A 418 2.04 22.14 8.74
CA ASN A 418 1.02 21.28 9.35
C ASN A 418 -0.34 21.39 8.63
N SER A 419 -0.79 22.61 8.30
CA SER A 419 -2.07 22.82 7.63
C SER A 419 -2.15 22.16 6.26
N TYR A 420 -1.16 22.37 5.38
CA TYR A 420 -1.23 21.85 4.00
C TYR A 420 -1.08 20.32 3.91
N THR A 421 -0.46 19.69 4.91
CA THR A 421 -0.38 18.22 5.01
C THR A 421 -1.67 17.63 5.60
N ALA A 422 -2.34 18.34 6.51
CA ALA A 422 -3.62 17.94 7.10
C ALA A 422 -4.85 18.17 6.20
N SER A 423 -4.86 19.25 5.41
CA SER A 423 -6.01 19.74 4.63
C SER A 423 -5.57 20.52 3.38
N GLU A 424 -6.47 20.65 2.39
CA GLU A 424 -6.27 21.54 1.24
C GLU A 424 -6.05 22.98 1.73
N THR A 425 -4.80 23.48 1.60
CA THR A 425 -4.37 24.77 2.15
C THR A 425 -3.55 25.53 1.09
N PRO A 426 -4.20 26.31 0.21
CA PRO A 426 -3.55 26.97 -0.92
C PRO A 426 -2.60 28.09 -0.47
N PHE A 427 -1.65 28.45 -1.35
CA PHE A 427 -0.74 29.57 -1.09
C PHE A 427 -1.37 30.96 -1.31
N SER A 428 -2.59 31.05 -1.87
CA SER A 428 -3.31 32.32 -2.12
C SER A 428 -3.53 33.15 -0.86
N ALA A 429 -3.69 32.52 0.30
CA ALA A 429 -3.82 33.19 1.60
C ALA A 429 -2.53 33.91 2.06
N PHE A 430 -1.42 33.79 1.33
CA PHE A 430 -0.11 34.29 1.69
C PHE A 430 0.51 35.18 0.60
N TYR A 431 1.28 36.18 1.03
CA TYR A 431 2.02 37.06 0.12
C TYR A 431 3.17 36.30 -0.55
N ASP A 432 3.47 36.59 -1.82
CA ASP A 432 4.53 35.97 -2.64
C ASP A 432 5.85 35.70 -1.85
N THR A 433 6.34 36.69 -1.10
CA THR A 433 7.58 36.53 -0.31
C THR A 433 7.52 35.40 0.71
N PHE A 434 6.35 35.10 1.30
CA PHE A 434 6.17 33.97 2.21
C PHE A 434 6.39 32.62 1.50
N VAL A 435 5.89 32.48 0.26
CA VAL A 435 6.08 31.28 -0.56
C VAL A 435 7.57 30.98 -0.73
N ARG A 436 8.35 31.99 -1.14
CA ARG A 436 9.81 31.88 -1.33
C ARG A 436 10.54 31.54 -0.03
N VAL A 437 10.14 32.18 1.07
CA VAL A 437 10.69 31.93 2.40
C VAL A 437 10.40 30.50 2.86
N TRP A 438 9.18 29.99 2.63
CA TRP A 438 8.81 28.62 3.00
C TRP A 438 9.58 27.57 2.18
N PHE A 439 9.76 27.78 0.87
CA PHE A 439 10.61 26.90 0.05
C PHE A 439 12.10 26.96 0.46
N ALA A 440 12.61 28.13 0.89
CA ALA A 440 13.96 28.23 1.40
C ALA A 440 14.13 27.59 2.79
N PHE A 441 13.12 27.73 3.66
CA PHE A 441 13.07 27.16 5.00
C PHE A 441 13.03 25.63 4.96
N THR A 442 12.15 25.04 4.14
CA THR A 442 12.04 23.58 4.02
C THR A 442 13.30 22.93 3.43
N ARG A 443 14.07 23.62 2.57
CA ARG A 443 15.44 23.18 2.15
C ARG A 443 16.47 23.15 3.28
N ARG A 444 16.16 23.74 4.44
CA ARG A 444 16.97 23.65 5.65
C ARG A 444 16.38 22.68 6.68
N GLN A 445 15.13 22.24 6.51
CA GLN A 445 14.52 21.33 7.47
C GLN A 445 15.03 19.90 7.27
N CYS A 446 15.50 19.30 8.37
CA CYS A 446 15.81 17.88 8.49
C CYS A 446 14.49 17.09 8.56
N LEU A 447 13.73 17.11 7.46
CA LEU A 447 12.50 16.35 7.28
C LEU A 447 12.73 15.09 6.44
N ASP A 448 13.95 14.80 6.00
CA ASP A 448 14.19 13.65 5.14
C ASP A 448 13.92 12.33 5.88
N SER A 449 12.87 11.63 5.47
CA SER A 449 12.52 10.30 5.98
C SER A 449 13.40 9.18 5.42
N GLY A 450 14.38 9.50 4.56
CA GLY A 450 15.18 8.55 3.80
C GLY A 450 14.37 7.75 2.77
N MET A 451 13.05 7.97 2.68
CA MET A 451 12.11 7.14 1.93
C MET A 451 12.30 5.64 2.25
N GLN A 452 12.47 5.33 3.54
CA GLN A 452 12.79 3.99 4.04
C GLN A 452 11.82 3.60 5.18
N CYS A 453 11.47 2.32 5.24
CA CYS A 453 10.69 1.77 6.35
C CYS A 453 11.63 1.12 7.37
N PRO A 454 11.52 1.39 8.69
CA PRO A 454 12.42 0.78 9.67
C PRO A 454 12.25 -0.75 9.77
N THR A 455 11.05 -1.28 9.53
CA THR A 455 10.81 -2.73 9.50
C THR A 455 11.29 -3.38 8.19
N CYS A 456 10.88 -2.87 7.03
CA CYS A 456 11.21 -3.48 5.74
C CYS A 456 12.61 -3.14 5.22
N GLY A 457 13.31 -2.21 5.85
CA GLY A 457 14.41 -1.50 5.21
C GLY A 457 13.95 -0.78 3.94
N SER A 458 14.81 -0.80 2.91
CA SER A 458 14.61 -0.11 1.63
C SER A 458 14.13 -1.03 0.49
N SER A 459 14.21 -2.35 0.65
CA SER A 459 13.90 -3.33 -0.41
C SER A 459 12.93 -4.43 0.07
N PRO A 460 11.65 -4.10 0.38
CA PRO A 460 10.66 -5.06 0.85
C PRO A 460 10.32 -6.16 -0.16
N ASP A 461 9.98 -7.34 0.39
CA ASP A 461 9.40 -8.48 -0.35
C ASP A 461 8.10 -8.13 -1.10
N ILE A 462 7.30 -7.19 -0.57
CA ILE A 462 6.05 -6.74 -1.16
C ILE A 462 6.08 -5.23 -1.35
N VAL A 463 5.97 -4.79 -2.60
CA VAL A 463 5.82 -3.38 -2.99
C VAL A 463 4.40 -3.14 -3.51
N ILE A 464 3.81 -2.02 -3.11
CA ILE A 464 2.56 -1.48 -3.64
C ILE A 464 2.92 -0.27 -4.50
N ALA A 465 2.52 -0.26 -5.77
CA ALA A 465 2.76 0.83 -6.71
C ALA A 465 1.43 1.47 -7.15
N ASP A 466 1.41 2.79 -7.32
CA ASP A 466 0.21 3.55 -7.68
C ASP A 466 0.59 4.85 -8.43
N GLY A 467 -0.25 5.24 -9.40
CA GLY A 467 -0.11 6.44 -10.22
C GLY A 467 -0.97 7.57 -9.67
N VAL A 468 -0.34 8.53 -9.00
CA VAL A 468 -1.02 9.62 -8.31
C VAL A 468 -1.20 10.81 -9.24
N SER A 469 -2.45 11.27 -9.38
CA SER A 469 -2.89 12.37 -10.25
C SER A 469 -2.42 13.78 -9.83
N LEU A 470 -1.13 13.93 -9.54
CA LEU A 470 -0.46 15.13 -9.03
C LEU A 470 0.27 15.89 -10.16
N GLY A 471 -0.48 16.27 -11.19
CA GLY A 471 0.10 16.86 -12.41
C GLY A 471 0.46 18.33 -12.28
N THR A 472 1.71 18.69 -12.62
CA THR A 472 2.13 20.07 -12.94
C THR A 472 1.75 20.42 -14.39
N HIS A 473 1.54 21.69 -14.70
CA HIS A 473 1.33 22.12 -16.10
C HIS A 473 2.59 21.90 -16.97
N VAL A 474 2.44 21.32 -18.17
CA VAL A 474 3.59 20.84 -18.98
C VAL A 474 4.57 21.94 -19.41
N SER A 475 4.12 23.19 -19.53
CA SER A 475 5.02 24.34 -19.80
C SER A 475 5.89 24.77 -18.60
N LYS A 476 5.73 24.12 -17.44
CA LYS A 476 6.52 24.34 -16.22
C LYS A 476 7.63 23.31 -16.03
N LEU A 477 7.72 22.33 -16.92
CA LEU A 477 8.74 21.27 -16.90
C LEU A 477 10.11 21.80 -17.34
N THR A 478 11.17 21.16 -16.84
CA THR A 478 12.55 21.49 -17.22
C THR A 478 13.17 20.35 -18.04
N LYS A 479 14.27 20.63 -18.74
CA LYS A 479 15.08 19.59 -19.40
C LYS A 479 15.86 18.69 -18.44
N SER A 480 15.82 18.96 -17.13
CA SER A 480 16.52 18.17 -16.11
C SER A 480 15.69 16.97 -15.61
N ILE A 481 14.41 16.89 -16.00
CA ILE A 481 13.48 15.86 -15.56
C ILE A 481 13.96 14.49 -16.07
N SER A 482 14.14 13.57 -15.13
CA SER A 482 14.76 12.27 -15.36
C SER A 482 14.03 11.21 -14.53
N PRO A 483 12.83 10.76 -14.95
CA PRO A 483 12.17 9.60 -14.37
C PRO A 483 13.01 8.33 -14.61
N PRO A 484 12.82 7.26 -13.83
CA PRO A 484 13.42 5.95 -14.08
C PRO A 484 13.17 5.40 -15.49
N THR A 485 12.11 5.87 -16.17
CA THR A 485 11.76 5.51 -17.55
C THR A 485 12.61 6.16 -18.63
N SER A 486 13.44 7.15 -18.29
CA SER A 486 14.41 7.76 -19.20
C SER A 486 15.50 6.78 -19.62
N VAL A 487 15.93 6.92 -20.88
CA VAL A 487 17.11 6.22 -21.43
C VAL A 487 18.16 7.24 -21.83
N ASP A 488 19.44 6.95 -21.58
CA ASP A 488 20.57 7.82 -21.90
C ASP A 488 21.72 7.02 -22.56
N GLU A 489 22.88 7.64 -22.78
CA GLU A 489 24.04 6.99 -23.41
C GLU A 489 24.62 5.81 -22.59
N ARG A 490 24.24 5.68 -21.31
CA ARG A 490 24.58 4.57 -20.40
C ARG A 490 23.52 3.45 -20.43
N SER A 491 22.41 3.62 -21.16
CA SER A 491 21.37 2.61 -21.34
C SER A 491 21.83 1.50 -22.29
N GLU A 492 22.21 0.36 -21.71
CA GLU A 492 22.55 -0.87 -22.45
C GLU A 492 21.43 -1.26 -23.43
N ARG A 493 21.82 -1.60 -24.67
CA ARG A 493 20.93 -1.99 -25.76
C ARG A 493 20.83 -3.52 -25.84
N VAL A 494 19.62 -4.03 -25.69
CA VAL A 494 19.33 -5.46 -25.64
C VAL A 494 18.67 -5.93 -26.94
N ASP A 495 19.43 -6.70 -27.71
CA ASP A 495 19.01 -7.28 -28.99
C ASP A 495 18.73 -8.80 -28.91
N SER A 496 18.71 -9.39 -27.71
CA SER A 496 18.37 -10.80 -27.43
C SER A 496 16.86 -11.11 -27.51
N ILE A 497 16.02 -10.20 -27.02
CA ILE A 497 14.56 -10.29 -27.12
C ILE A 497 14.05 -9.58 -28.38
N SER A 498 12.97 -10.09 -28.98
CA SER A 498 12.25 -9.43 -30.09
C SER A 498 10.74 -9.64 -29.97
N SER A 499 9.93 -8.83 -30.67
CA SER A 499 8.47 -9.02 -30.73
C SER A 499 8.06 -10.43 -31.21
N TYR A 500 8.90 -11.11 -32.00
CA TYR A 500 8.67 -12.51 -32.38
C TYR A 500 8.85 -13.49 -31.21
N ARG A 501 9.78 -13.23 -30.29
CA ARG A 501 9.93 -14.05 -29.05
C ARG A 501 8.85 -13.73 -28.03
N ALA A 502 8.44 -12.45 -27.97
CA ALA A 502 7.37 -11.94 -27.11
C ALA A 502 5.93 -12.32 -27.57
N ARG A 503 5.76 -13.06 -28.67
CA ARG A 503 4.44 -13.54 -29.11
C ARG A 503 4.00 -14.78 -28.33
N CYS A 504 2.70 -15.10 -28.42
CA CYS A 504 2.12 -16.32 -27.86
C CYS A 504 2.46 -16.51 -26.36
N LEU A 505 2.25 -15.48 -25.56
CA LEU A 505 2.45 -15.48 -24.10
C LEU A 505 1.39 -16.25 -23.29
N PRO A 506 0.08 -16.24 -23.66
CA PRO A 506 -0.95 -16.92 -22.86
C PRO A 506 -0.92 -18.44 -23.00
N ALA A 507 -1.56 -19.15 -22.06
CA ALA A 507 -1.66 -20.62 -22.11
C ALA A 507 -2.22 -21.09 -23.46
N ILE A 508 -3.34 -20.51 -23.89
CA ILE A 508 -3.91 -20.62 -25.24
C ILE A 508 -3.67 -19.30 -26.01
N PRO A 509 -2.76 -19.24 -27.01
CA PRO A 509 -2.55 -18.03 -27.81
C PRO A 509 -3.76 -17.59 -28.67
N GLN A 510 -4.54 -18.53 -29.17
CA GLN A 510 -5.58 -18.34 -30.19
C GLN A 510 -6.84 -17.70 -29.59
N LYS A 511 -7.19 -16.50 -30.05
CA LYS A 511 -8.33 -15.73 -29.53
C LYS A 511 -9.68 -16.42 -29.78
N ASP A 512 -9.83 -17.13 -30.91
CA ASP A 512 -11.05 -17.89 -31.22
C ASP A 512 -11.23 -19.11 -30.31
N ILE A 513 -10.16 -19.86 -30.04
CA ILE A 513 -10.19 -21.00 -29.10
C ILE A 513 -10.52 -20.52 -27.68
N ARG A 514 -9.88 -19.44 -27.18
CA ARG A 514 -10.28 -18.82 -25.89
C ARG A 514 -11.74 -18.37 -25.89
N THR A 515 -12.25 -17.87 -27.02
CA THR A 515 -13.67 -17.50 -27.17
C THR A 515 -14.60 -18.71 -27.11
N THR A 516 -14.24 -19.83 -27.73
CA THR A 516 -15.00 -21.09 -27.65
C THR A 516 -15.02 -21.65 -26.24
N VAL A 517 -13.88 -21.67 -25.53
CA VAL A 517 -13.83 -22.12 -24.12
C VAL A 517 -14.73 -21.25 -23.25
N ASN A 518 -14.65 -19.91 -23.36
CA ASN A 518 -15.55 -19.04 -22.58
C ASN A 518 -17.04 -19.26 -22.93
N LYS A 519 -17.40 -19.49 -24.21
CA LYS A 519 -18.76 -19.88 -24.59
C LYS A 519 -19.23 -21.18 -23.93
N ILE A 520 -18.35 -22.19 -23.78
CA ILE A 520 -18.65 -23.43 -23.05
C ILE A 520 -18.89 -23.12 -21.56
N LEU A 521 -18.05 -22.31 -20.94
CA LEU A 521 -18.18 -21.92 -19.53
C LEU A 521 -19.40 -21.04 -19.25
N ASP A 522 -19.86 -20.25 -20.22
CA ASP A 522 -21.06 -19.41 -20.11
C ASP A 522 -22.34 -20.21 -20.37
N ALA A 523 -22.32 -21.15 -21.33
CA ALA A 523 -23.43 -22.06 -21.60
C ALA A 523 -23.70 -23.04 -20.44
N THR A 524 -22.68 -23.36 -19.63
CA THR A 524 -22.77 -24.31 -18.50
C THR A 524 -23.17 -23.68 -17.16
N VAL A 525 -23.35 -22.35 -17.07
CA VAL A 525 -23.46 -21.62 -15.78
C VAL A 525 -24.55 -22.16 -14.85
N THR A 526 -25.74 -22.46 -15.39
CA THR A 526 -26.93 -22.86 -14.62
C THR A 526 -27.23 -24.36 -14.69
N HIS A 527 -26.95 -24.97 -15.84
CA HIS A 527 -27.14 -26.38 -16.14
C HIS A 527 -26.15 -26.75 -17.25
N ILE A 528 -25.93 -28.04 -17.48
CA ILE A 528 -25.03 -28.51 -18.55
C ILE A 528 -25.90 -28.86 -19.77
N PRO A 529 -25.72 -28.20 -20.93
CA PRO A 529 -26.59 -28.40 -22.08
C PRO A 529 -26.26 -29.70 -22.82
N ASN A 530 -27.28 -30.36 -23.35
CA ASN A 530 -27.15 -31.61 -24.13
C ASN A 530 -26.29 -31.46 -25.40
N ILE A 531 -26.07 -30.23 -25.86
CA ILE A 531 -25.21 -29.90 -27.00
C ILE A 531 -24.24 -28.81 -26.53
N LEU A 532 -22.95 -29.13 -26.49
CA LEU A 532 -21.88 -28.16 -26.24
C LEU A 532 -21.50 -27.42 -27.55
N PRO A 533 -20.96 -26.19 -27.46
CA PRO A 533 -20.25 -25.56 -28.56
C PRO A 533 -19.17 -26.47 -29.16
N ASP A 534 -18.93 -26.36 -30.48
CA ASP A 534 -17.97 -27.21 -31.18
C ASP A 534 -16.57 -27.21 -30.54
N MET A 535 -16.15 -28.39 -30.08
CA MET A 535 -14.84 -28.63 -29.45
C MET A 535 -13.78 -29.15 -30.43
N SER A 536 -14.08 -29.38 -31.72
CA SER A 536 -13.17 -30.01 -32.68
C SER A 536 -11.76 -29.40 -32.74
N LYS A 537 -11.67 -28.06 -32.72
CA LYS A 537 -10.40 -27.32 -32.63
C LYS A 537 -9.64 -27.56 -31.32
N ILE A 538 -10.35 -27.71 -30.21
CA ILE A 538 -9.80 -27.97 -28.88
C ILE A 538 -9.32 -29.42 -28.80
N ASP A 539 -10.11 -30.37 -29.29
CA ASP A 539 -9.78 -31.80 -29.35
C ASP A 539 -8.45 -32.05 -30.07
N VAL A 540 -8.20 -31.34 -31.18
CA VAL A 540 -6.99 -31.50 -31.99
C VAL A 540 -5.78 -30.70 -31.47
N GLN A 541 -5.97 -29.50 -30.91
CA GLN A 541 -4.86 -28.62 -30.52
C GLN A 541 -4.51 -28.67 -29.03
N TYR A 542 -5.45 -29.08 -28.18
CA TYR A 542 -5.34 -29.06 -26.72
C TYR A 542 -6.09 -30.26 -26.10
N PRO A 543 -5.68 -31.50 -26.39
CA PRO A 543 -6.42 -32.70 -25.95
C PRO A 543 -6.55 -32.79 -24.43
N GLU A 544 -5.55 -32.37 -23.65
CA GLU A 544 -5.61 -32.32 -22.19
C GLU A 544 -6.71 -31.36 -21.70
N LEU A 545 -6.85 -30.20 -22.37
CA LEU A 545 -7.91 -29.23 -22.07
C LEU A 545 -9.28 -29.73 -22.50
N SER A 546 -9.37 -30.45 -23.62
CA SER A 546 -10.61 -31.08 -24.03
C SER A 546 -11.08 -32.10 -23.00
N SER A 547 -10.21 -33.02 -22.57
CA SER A 547 -10.54 -34.01 -21.54
C SER A 547 -10.92 -33.37 -20.20
N PHE A 548 -10.21 -32.31 -19.78
CA PHE A 548 -10.57 -31.57 -18.56
C PHE A 548 -11.91 -30.82 -18.69
N ILE A 549 -12.24 -30.23 -19.85
CA ILE A 549 -13.56 -29.66 -20.12
C ILE A 549 -14.65 -30.75 -20.12
N ARG A 550 -14.37 -31.93 -20.68
CA ARG A 550 -15.29 -33.08 -20.67
C ARG A 550 -15.53 -33.61 -19.25
N LEU A 551 -14.50 -33.68 -18.40
CA LEU A 551 -14.62 -34.01 -16.97
C LEU A 551 -15.44 -32.97 -16.19
N TYR A 552 -15.24 -31.68 -16.48
CA TYR A 552 -16.08 -30.61 -15.95
C TYR A 552 -17.54 -30.74 -16.39
N CYS A 553 -17.78 -31.10 -17.66
CA CYS A 553 -19.12 -31.31 -18.19
C CYS A 553 -19.80 -32.61 -17.70
N SER A 554 -19.05 -33.69 -17.43
CA SER A 554 -19.63 -34.94 -16.91
C SER A 554 -20.04 -34.85 -15.45
N ASN A 555 -19.36 -34.01 -14.65
CA ASN A 555 -19.57 -33.94 -13.21
C ASN A 555 -20.86 -33.22 -12.79
N GLY A 556 -21.48 -32.42 -13.67
CA GLY A 556 -22.69 -31.66 -13.35
C GLY A 556 -22.45 -30.38 -12.55
N THR A 557 -23.40 -29.44 -12.63
CA THR A 557 -23.39 -28.18 -11.85
C THR A 557 -23.49 -28.41 -10.33
N ASN A 558 -24.01 -29.58 -9.93
CA ASN A 558 -24.13 -30.00 -8.53
C ASN A 558 -22.83 -30.58 -7.93
N SER A 559 -21.77 -30.75 -8.72
CA SER A 559 -20.50 -31.30 -8.23
C SER A 559 -19.83 -30.35 -7.23
N PRO A 560 -19.23 -30.83 -6.10
CA PRO A 560 -18.41 -29.99 -5.24
C PRO A 560 -17.21 -29.37 -5.99
N TYR A 561 -16.76 -30.02 -7.06
CA TYR A 561 -15.64 -29.57 -7.90
C TYR A 561 -16.05 -28.53 -8.96
N TYR A 562 -17.34 -28.37 -9.25
CA TYR A 562 -17.87 -27.60 -10.39
C TYR A 562 -17.29 -26.18 -10.47
N ARG A 563 -17.41 -25.40 -9.39
CA ARG A 563 -16.93 -24.01 -9.34
C ARG A 563 -15.43 -23.91 -9.54
N THR A 564 -14.69 -24.85 -8.96
CA THR A 564 -13.23 -24.84 -8.92
C THR A 564 -12.62 -25.22 -10.27
N TYR A 565 -13.18 -26.25 -10.91
CA TYR A 565 -12.84 -26.59 -12.29
C TYR A 565 -13.20 -25.43 -13.24
N ARG A 566 -14.39 -24.85 -13.11
CA ARG A 566 -14.81 -23.69 -13.92
C ARG A 566 -13.84 -22.52 -13.80
N ASP A 567 -13.40 -22.20 -12.58
CA ASP A 567 -12.44 -21.13 -12.31
C ASP A 567 -11.03 -21.45 -12.86
N LEU A 568 -10.57 -22.70 -12.84
CA LEU A 568 -9.31 -23.09 -13.49
C LEU A 568 -9.41 -23.00 -15.02
N ILE A 569 -10.45 -23.56 -15.64
CA ILE A 569 -10.66 -23.49 -17.10
C ILE A 569 -10.79 -22.03 -17.57
N GLN A 570 -11.48 -21.17 -16.80
CA GLN A 570 -11.58 -19.74 -17.11
C GLN A 570 -10.22 -19.02 -17.04
N GLN A 571 -9.33 -19.43 -16.14
CA GLN A 571 -7.96 -18.90 -16.07
C GLN A 571 -7.05 -19.42 -17.19
N ILE A 572 -7.21 -20.68 -17.63
CA ILE A 572 -6.52 -21.21 -18.81
C ILE A 572 -6.95 -20.46 -20.09
N ALA A 573 -8.22 -20.08 -20.18
CA ALA A 573 -8.79 -19.29 -21.27
C ALA A 573 -8.61 -17.77 -21.13
N ALA A 574 -7.81 -17.30 -20.18
CA ALA A 574 -7.52 -15.89 -19.99
C ALA A 574 -6.50 -15.35 -21.02
N PRO A 575 -6.47 -14.03 -21.29
CA PRO A 575 -5.55 -13.42 -22.24
C PRO A 575 -4.17 -13.08 -21.66
N ASP A 576 -3.95 -13.26 -20.36
CA ASP A 576 -2.70 -12.92 -19.66
C ASP A 576 -1.56 -13.90 -20.00
N ILE A 577 -0.30 -13.51 -19.73
CA ILE A 577 0.85 -14.42 -19.86
C ILE A 577 0.69 -15.66 -18.97
N VAL A 578 1.03 -16.86 -19.48
CA VAL A 578 0.90 -18.12 -18.73
C VAL A 578 1.65 -18.10 -17.40
N LEU A 579 2.77 -17.37 -17.31
CA LEU A 579 3.57 -17.18 -16.10
C LEU A 579 2.82 -16.46 -14.96
N GLN A 580 1.71 -15.79 -15.27
CA GLN A 580 0.82 -15.20 -14.26
C GLN A 580 -0.07 -16.26 -13.59
N LEU A 581 -0.47 -17.30 -14.33
CA LEU A 581 -1.22 -18.45 -13.82
C LEU A 581 -0.29 -19.50 -13.18
N ILE A 582 0.88 -19.70 -13.81
CA ILE A 582 1.89 -20.71 -13.49
C ILE A 582 3.23 -20.00 -13.30
N PRO A 583 3.51 -19.42 -12.12
CA PRO A 583 4.83 -18.83 -11.84
C PRO A 583 5.94 -19.86 -12.02
N VAL A 584 7.18 -19.42 -12.27
CA VAL A 584 8.32 -20.32 -12.53
C VAL A 584 8.50 -21.36 -11.42
N ALA A 585 8.33 -20.94 -10.15
CA ALA A 585 8.39 -21.81 -8.98
C ALA A 585 7.26 -22.87 -8.88
N ALA A 586 6.22 -22.80 -9.71
CA ALA A 586 5.13 -23.79 -9.75
C ALA A 586 5.33 -24.86 -10.84
N ILE A 587 6.31 -24.71 -11.73
CA ILE A 587 6.54 -25.63 -12.86
C ILE A 587 6.87 -27.05 -12.35
N GLU A 588 7.87 -27.18 -11.48
CA GLU A 588 8.25 -28.48 -10.92
C GLU A 588 7.15 -29.10 -10.03
N PRO A 589 6.53 -28.38 -9.06
CA PRO A 589 5.37 -28.91 -8.31
C PRO A 589 4.22 -29.44 -9.17
N LEU A 590 3.97 -28.84 -10.35
CA LEU A 590 2.93 -29.31 -11.27
C LEU A 590 3.37 -30.50 -12.13
N GLN A 591 4.67 -30.67 -12.37
CA GLN A 591 5.24 -31.91 -12.90
C GLN A 591 5.13 -33.04 -11.86
N GLN A 592 5.44 -32.77 -10.59
CA GLN A 592 5.25 -33.71 -9.48
C GLN A 592 3.76 -34.10 -9.32
N LEU A 593 2.82 -33.16 -9.44
CA LEU A 593 1.37 -33.43 -9.50
C LEU A 593 1.02 -34.37 -10.67
N ARG A 594 1.57 -34.13 -11.87
CA ARG A 594 1.35 -35.01 -13.03
C ARG A 594 1.83 -36.42 -12.75
N GLU A 595 3.07 -36.59 -12.29
CA GLU A 595 3.72 -37.89 -12.10
C GLU A 595 3.14 -38.69 -10.93
N ARG A 596 2.95 -38.06 -9.78
CA ARG A 596 2.66 -38.75 -8.50
C ARG A 596 1.22 -38.57 -8.03
N GLY A 597 0.51 -37.56 -8.53
CA GLY A 597 -0.83 -37.19 -8.05
C GLY A 597 -0.84 -36.44 -6.72
N ASN A 598 0.30 -36.33 -6.03
CA ASN A 598 0.48 -35.58 -4.80
C ASN A 598 1.52 -34.46 -5.01
N PRO A 599 1.12 -33.18 -5.05
CA PRO A 599 2.03 -32.04 -5.06
C PRO A 599 2.47 -31.67 -3.63
N PRO A 600 3.54 -30.88 -3.46
CA PRO A 600 3.85 -30.29 -2.16
C PRO A 600 2.76 -29.30 -1.73
N ASN A 601 2.41 -29.28 -0.43
CA ASN A 601 1.29 -28.44 0.04
C ASN A 601 1.52 -26.93 -0.18
N TRP A 602 2.78 -26.48 -0.26
CA TRP A 602 3.11 -25.07 -0.55
C TRP A 602 2.67 -24.58 -1.94
N LEU A 603 2.34 -25.47 -2.89
CA LEU A 603 1.89 -25.11 -4.24
C LEU A 603 0.67 -24.17 -4.22
N GLN A 604 -0.24 -24.32 -3.26
CA GLN A 604 -1.43 -23.47 -3.15
C GLN A 604 -1.09 -21.98 -3.01
N SER A 605 -0.01 -21.66 -2.28
CA SER A 605 0.39 -20.30 -1.97
C SER A 605 0.82 -19.55 -3.24
N ILE A 606 1.60 -20.21 -4.11
CA ILE A 606 2.15 -19.63 -5.34
C ILE A 606 1.20 -19.78 -6.55
N CYS A 607 0.46 -20.89 -6.65
CA CYS A 607 -0.52 -21.15 -7.70
C CYS A 607 -1.93 -21.42 -7.11
N PRO A 608 -2.66 -20.36 -6.67
CA PRO A 608 -4.01 -20.47 -6.10
C PRO A 608 -5.02 -21.23 -6.96
N ALA A 609 -4.85 -21.20 -8.28
CA ALA A 609 -5.74 -21.89 -9.21
C ALA A 609 -5.68 -23.42 -9.06
N PHE A 610 -4.48 -23.99 -8.88
CA PHE A 610 -4.32 -25.41 -8.56
C PHE A 610 -4.55 -25.69 -7.07
N GLY A 611 -4.11 -24.82 -6.17
CA GLY A 611 -4.38 -24.95 -4.73
C GLY A 611 -5.86 -25.15 -4.40
N ALA A 612 -6.74 -24.37 -5.05
CA ALA A 612 -8.19 -24.54 -4.89
C ALA A 612 -8.68 -25.91 -5.39
N VAL A 613 -8.15 -26.42 -6.51
CA VAL A 613 -8.51 -27.74 -7.07
C VAL A 613 -8.04 -28.87 -6.16
N ILE A 614 -6.78 -28.82 -5.70
CA ILE A 614 -6.19 -29.80 -4.79
C ILE A 614 -7.01 -29.87 -3.50
N ASN A 615 -7.27 -28.72 -2.86
CA ASN A 615 -8.00 -28.68 -1.60
C ASN A 615 -9.46 -29.13 -1.74
N ALA A 616 -10.09 -28.92 -2.91
CA ALA A 616 -11.42 -29.47 -3.16
C ALA A 616 -11.40 -31.01 -3.18
N HIS A 617 -10.38 -31.62 -3.79
CA HIS A 617 -10.21 -33.09 -3.80
C HIS A 617 -9.84 -33.67 -2.44
N VAL A 618 -8.93 -33.02 -1.70
CA VAL A 618 -8.55 -33.42 -0.34
C VAL A 618 -9.75 -33.37 0.60
N ASN A 619 -10.53 -32.26 0.59
CA ASN A 619 -11.74 -32.14 1.38
C ASN A 619 -12.85 -33.12 0.96
N GLY A 620 -12.89 -33.48 -0.33
CA GLY A 620 -13.79 -34.52 -0.85
C GLY A 620 -13.29 -35.95 -0.66
N GLN A 621 -12.13 -36.16 -0.01
CA GLN A 621 -11.45 -37.46 0.16
C GLN A 621 -11.29 -38.26 -1.14
N CYS A 622 -11.14 -37.57 -2.28
CA CYS A 622 -11.09 -38.16 -3.61
C CYS A 622 -9.69 -37.99 -4.23
N PRO A 623 -9.14 -39.01 -4.93
CA PRO A 623 -7.89 -38.85 -5.67
C PRO A 623 -8.06 -37.86 -6.82
N ILE A 624 -7.01 -37.08 -7.12
CA ILE A 624 -7.03 -36.09 -8.20
C ILE A 624 -7.12 -36.81 -9.57
N PRO A 625 -8.16 -36.56 -10.39
CA PRO A 625 -8.35 -37.21 -11.70
C PRO A 625 -7.18 -37.03 -12.66
N ASN A 626 -7.00 -38.02 -13.54
CA ASN A 626 -5.89 -38.03 -14.51
C ASN A 626 -5.92 -36.81 -15.45
N ASP A 627 -7.10 -36.30 -15.80
CA ASP A 627 -7.27 -35.12 -16.65
C ASP A 627 -6.69 -33.85 -16.00
N ILE A 628 -6.78 -33.74 -14.68
CA ILE A 628 -6.20 -32.63 -13.90
C ILE A 628 -4.68 -32.80 -13.78
N ARG A 629 -4.20 -34.04 -13.63
CA ARG A 629 -2.77 -34.37 -13.64
C ARG A 629 -2.15 -34.08 -15.02
N ASN A 630 -2.88 -34.32 -16.10
CA ASN A 630 -2.49 -33.98 -17.46
C ASN A 630 -2.50 -32.46 -17.70
N ILE A 631 -3.56 -31.74 -17.30
CA ILE A 631 -3.62 -30.28 -17.48
C ILE A 631 -2.55 -29.56 -16.63
N ALA A 632 -2.18 -30.09 -15.46
CA ALA A 632 -1.06 -29.61 -14.65
C ALA A 632 0.27 -29.67 -15.41
N GLY A 633 0.65 -30.83 -15.94
CA GLY A 633 1.91 -30.98 -16.66
C GLY A 633 1.92 -30.30 -18.04
N TRP A 634 0.78 -30.21 -18.73
CA TRP A 634 0.64 -29.39 -19.93
C TRP A 634 0.88 -27.91 -19.62
N LEU A 635 0.27 -27.38 -18.56
CA LEU A 635 0.48 -26.00 -18.10
C LEU A 635 1.92 -25.76 -17.62
N ALA A 636 2.55 -26.72 -16.94
CA ALA A 636 3.95 -26.63 -16.52
C ALA A 636 4.91 -26.55 -17.72
N ALA A 637 4.78 -27.46 -18.69
CA ALA A 637 5.58 -27.44 -19.92
C ALA A 637 5.32 -26.17 -20.76
N ARG A 638 4.07 -25.69 -20.78
CA ARG A 638 3.70 -24.45 -21.46
C ARG A 638 4.26 -23.20 -20.78
N ALA A 639 4.37 -23.21 -19.46
CA ALA A 639 5.02 -22.15 -18.69
C ALA A 639 6.54 -22.15 -18.92
N ASP A 640 7.18 -23.31 -18.92
CA ASP A 640 8.61 -23.44 -19.20
C ASP A 640 8.99 -22.95 -20.62
N ASP A 641 8.25 -23.35 -21.67
CA ASP A 641 8.46 -22.81 -23.03
C ASP A 641 8.41 -21.27 -23.06
N VAL A 642 7.42 -20.67 -22.39
CA VAL A 642 7.28 -19.21 -22.36
C VAL A 642 8.39 -18.56 -21.51
N TYR A 643 8.75 -19.12 -20.36
CA TYR A 643 9.85 -18.61 -19.53
C TYR A 643 11.18 -18.70 -20.28
N THR A 644 11.56 -19.89 -20.74
CA THR A 644 12.83 -20.17 -21.42
C THR A 644 12.98 -19.35 -22.71
N ARG A 645 11.89 -19.11 -23.45
CA ARG A 645 11.90 -18.23 -24.64
C ARG A 645 12.14 -16.74 -24.31
N LEU A 646 11.83 -16.29 -23.10
CA LEU A 646 12.03 -14.90 -22.64
C LEU A 646 13.30 -14.71 -21.80
N ALA A 647 13.75 -15.74 -21.08
CA ALA A 647 14.93 -15.74 -20.18
C ALA A 647 16.27 -15.77 -20.94
N GLN A 648 16.44 -14.86 -21.90
CA GLN A 648 17.47 -14.87 -22.93
C GLN A 648 18.70 -14.01 -22.59
N HIS A 649 18.71 -13.34 -21.43
CA HIS A 649 19.82 -12.51 -20.92
C HIS A 649 19.67 -12.28 -19.41
N GLU A 650 20.77 -11.91 -18.75
CA GLU A 650 20.80 -11.51 -17.33
C GLU A 650 20.48 -10.02 -17.14
N PRO A 651 20.01 -9.58 -15.95
CA PRO A 651 19.91 -8.16 -15.62
C PRO A 651 21.24 -7.45 -15.73
N SER A 652 21.20 -6.14 -15.98
CA SER A 652 22.41 -5.34 -16.16
C SER A 652 23.26 -5.35 -14.88
N PRO A 653 24.61 -5.42 -14.97
CA PRO A 653 25.50 -5.23 -13.83
C PRO A 653 25.22 -3.93 -13.09
N MET A 654 25.57 -3.89 -11.80
CA MET A 654 25.38 -2.68 -11.00
C MET A 654 26.30 -1.54 -11.47
N LEU A 655 25.71 -0.39 -11.75
CA LEU A 655 26.42 0.88 -11.89
C LEU A 655 26.74 1.44 -10.49
N GLN A 656 27.79 2.28 -10.40
CA GLN A 656 28.00 3.05 -9.17
C GLN A 656 26.89 4.10 -9.00
N PRO A 657 26.32 4.27 -7.78
CA PRO A 657 25.26 5.24 -7.50
C PRO A 657 25.62 6.68 -7.90
N THR A 658 24.90 7.24 -8.88
CA THR A 658 24.99 8.66 -9.23
C THR A 658 23.96 9.49 -8.45
N SER A 659 24.43 10.41 -7.61
CA SER A 659 23.58 11.36 -6.88
C SER A 659 23.15 12.52 -7.79
N GLU A 660 22.11 12.28 -8.60
CA GLU A 660 21.41 13.35 -9.32
C GLU A 660 20.39 14.03 -8.36
N PRO A 661 20.32 15.38 -8.29
CA PRO A 661 19.48 16.09 -7.34
C PRO A 661 17.99 15.90 -7.65
N TRP A 662 17.27 15.26 -6.73
CA TRP A 662 15.87 14.86 -6.88
C TRP A 662 14.94 16.03 -7.14
N GLU A 663 15.27 17.24 -6.67
CA GLU A 663 14.51 18.47 -6.92
C GLU A 663 14.44 18.86 -8.40
N LYS A 664 15.43 18.43 -9.20
CA LYS A 664 15.54 18.75 -10.63
C LYS A 664 15.09 17.61 -11.53
N THR A 665 15.38 16.37 -11.13
CA THR A 665 15.00 15.16 -11.88
C THR A 665 13.53 14.83 -11.71
N GLY A 666 12.93 15.29 -10.59
CA GLY A 666 11.58 14.91 -10.20
C GLY A 666 11.48 13.48 -9.68
N THR A 667 12.62 12.86 -9.32
CA THR A 667 12.77 11.43 -8.96
C THR A 667 13.47 11.29 -7.62
N CYS A 668 12.80 10.73 -6.61
CA CYS A 668 13.32 10.58 -5.25
C CYS A 668 12.98 9.19 -4.69
N TYR A 669 13.98 8.35 -4.45
CA TYR A 669 13.83 6.99 -3.90
C TYR A 669 14.81 6.77 -2.75
N GLY A 670 14.41 5.97 -1.76
CA GLY A 670 15.29 5.52 -0.67
C GLY A 670 16.33 4.48 -1.12
N LEU A 671 16.18 3.98 -2.35
CA LEU A 671 17.18 3.17 -3.05
C LEU A 671 17.90 4.03 -4.12
N PRO A 672 19.24 3.92 -4.21
CA PRO A 672 20.02 4.59 -5.26
C PRO A 672 19.67 4.07 -6.66
N GLU A 673 20.06 4.80 -7.70
CA GLU A 673 20.07 4.24 -9.06
C GLU A 673 21.26 3.28 -9.20
N ILE A 674 20.96 2.00 -9.44
CA ILE A 674 21.97 0.92 -9.59
C ILE A 674 21.98 0.33 -10.99
N ARG A 675 20.97 0.60 -11.83
CA ARG A 675 20.93 0.22 -13.26
C ARG A 675 20.20 1.32 -14.03
N LYS A 676 20.53 1.52 -15.31
CA LYS A 676 19.71 2.32 -16.23
C LYS A 676 18.56 1.50 -16.80
N ARG A 677 17.50 2.15 -17.26
CA ARG A 677 16.51 1.54 -18.16
C ARG A 677 17.23 1.16 -19.46
N ARG A 678 17.33 -0.15 -19.73
CA ARG A 678 17.82 -0.72 -21.01
C ARG A 678 16.95 -0.30 -22.19
N ILE A 679 17.43 -0.52 -23.41
CA ILE A 679 16.67 -0.30 -24.67
C ILE A 679 16.50 -1.65 -25.39
N TYR A 680 15.27 -2.15 -25.53
CA TYR A 680 14.98 -3.46 -26.15
C TYR A 680 14.69 -3.31 -27.65
N SER A 681 15.74 -3.14 -28.46
CA SER A 681 15.67 -2.61 -29.83
C SER A 681 14.94 -3.44 -30.88
N LYS A 682 14.56 -4.69 -30.59
CA LYS A 682 13.72 -5.52 -31.48
C LYS A 682 12.28 -5.71 -30.95
N LEU A 683 11.89 -4.98 -29.90
CA LEU A 683 10.48 -4.78 -29.53
C LEU A 683 9.95 -3.54 -30.25
N ARG A 684 8.86 -3.69 -31.03
CA ARG A 684 8.37 -2.65 -31.97
C ARG A 684 8.06 -1.27 -31.36
N TYR A 685 7.83 -1.19 -30.04
CA TYR A 685 7.37 0.04 -29.37
C TYR A 685 8.09 0.37 -28.06
N ASP A 686 9.28 -0.18 -27.77
CA ASP A 686 9.88 -0.07 -26.43
C ASP A 686 10.07 1.37 -25.92
N ASN A 687 10.46 2.27 -26.82
CA ASN A 687 10.70 3.69 -26.51
C ASN A 687 9.55 4.61 -26.98
N GLN A 688 8.39 4.06 -27.38
CA GLN A 688 7.26 4.87 -27.83
C GLN A 688 6.31 5.17 -26.66
N GLY A 689 6.29 6.44 -26.22
CA GLY A 689 5.42 6.93 -25.15
C GLY A 689 3.95 7.05 -25.56
N LEU A 690 3.30 5.93 -25.88
CA LEU A 690 1.85 5.71 -25.96
C LEU A 690 1.62 4.21 -26.22
N ASP A 691 1.14 3.47 -25.22
CA ASP A 691 0.70 2.07 -25.36
C ASP A 691 -0.55 2.02 -26.27
N ARG A 692 -0.36 1.93 -27.60
CA ARG A 692 -1.44 1.84 -28.59
C ARG A 692 -1.98 0.41 -28.76
N ASP A 693 -1.15 -0.59 -28.52
CA ASP A 693 -1.44 -1.98 -28.85
C ASP A 693 -2.17 -2.69 -27.70
N ALA A 694 -3.36 -2.18 -27.36
CA ALA A 694 -4.31 -2.86 -26.49
C ALA A 694 -4.79 -4.20 -27.11
N GLU A 695 -4.74 -4.34 -28.44
CA GLU A 695 -5.23 -5.52 -29.16
C GLU A 695 -4.34 -6.77 -29.01
N GLU A 696 -3.02 -6.62 -28.90
CA GLU A 696 -2.10 -7.75 -28.67
C GLU A 696 -2.01 -8.16 -27.19
N MET A 697 -2.33 -7.25 -26.26
CA MET A 697 -2.06 -7.44 -24.83
C MET A 697 -3.30 -7.52 -23.92
N GLY A 698 -4.44 -6.90 -24.26
CA GLY A 698 -5.74 -7.15 -23.61
C GLY A 698 -6.54 -5.89 -23.26
N ASP A 699 -7.88 -5.98 -23.33
CA ASP A 699 -8.80 -4.82 -23.27
C ASP A 699 -9.02 -4.20 -21.87
N CYS A 700 -8.19 -4.51 -20.86
CA CYS A 700 -8.30 -3.91 -19.53
C CYS A 700 -7.85 -2.43 -19.64
N ASN A 701 -8.78 -1.47 -19.60
CA ASN A 701 -8.57 -0.06 -20.00
C ASN A 701 -8.41 0.90 -18.79
N LYS A 702 -7.24 1.52 -18.60
CA LYS A 702 -7.07 2.65 -17.66
C LYS A 702 -7.50 3.97 -18.34
N PHE A 703 -8.33 4.77 -17.68
CA PHE A 703 -8.97 5.97 -18.27
C PHE A 703 -8.04 7.21 -18.33
N TYR A 704 -6.99 7.15 -19.16
CA TYR A 704 -6.00 8.23 -19.33
C TYR A 704 -6.54 9.58 -19.87
N LYS A 705 -7.82 9.67 -20.25
CA LYS A 705 -8.39 10.74 -21.10
C LYS A 705 -8.60 12.10 -20.42
N THR A 706 -8.16 12.29 -19.17
CA THR A 706 -8.41 13.50 -18.38
C THR A 706 -7.22 14.48 -18.38
N TYR A 707 -5.98 14.02 -18.25
CA TYR A 707 -4.82 14.90 -17.98
C TYR A 707 -4.32 15.64 -19.23
N SER A 708 -4.22 14.93 -20.36
CA SER A 708 -3.80 15.50 -21.65
C SER A 708 -4.74 16.60 -22.19
N LYS A 709 -5.97 16.73 -21.66
CA LYS A 709 -6.91 17.79 -22.05
C LYS A 709 -6.60 19.13 -21.40
N ASN A 710 -5.95 19.12 -20.23
CA ASN A 710 -5.72 20.29 -19.40
C ASN A 710 -4.25 20.75 -19.40
N ASN A 711 -3.45 20.25 -20.35
CA ASN A 711 -1.99 20.49 -20.42
C ASN A 711 -1.25 20.17 -19.09
N LEU A 712 -1.72 19.17 -18.34
CA LEU A 712 -1.05 18.66 -17.14
C LEU A 712 -0.22 17.41 -17.46
N THR A 713 0.85 17.21 -16.69
CA THR A 713 1.60 15.95 -16.68
C THR A 713 0.76 14.77 -16.19
N GLY A 714 1.25 13.54 -16.46
CA GLY A 714 0.60 12.30 -16.01
C GLY A 714 0.49 12.17 -14.49
N GLY A 715 1.33 12.88 -13.73
CA GLY A 715 1.28 12.94 -12.26
C GLY A 715 2.62 12.54 -11.65
N ILE A 716 2.56 11.72 -10.60
CA ILE A 716 3.73 11.02 -10.03
C ILE A 716 3.42 9.53 -9.91
N LEU A 717 4.43 8.65 -10.01
CA LEU A 717 4.33 7.30 -9.48
C LEU A 717 4.80 7.33 -8.02
N VAL A 718 4.10 6.61 -7.13
CA VAL A 718 4.56 6.35 -5.74
C VAL A 718 4.75 4.85 -5.55
N LEU A 719 5.82 4.46 -4.86
CA LEU A 719 6.01 3.11 -4.31
C LEU A 719 5.86 3.14 -2.79
N CYS A 720 5.12 2.19 -2.23
CA CYS A 720 4.89 2.02 -0.80
C CYS A 720 5.20 0.57 -0.37
N CYS A 721 5.59 0.38 0.89
CA CYS A 721 5.61 -0.95 1.51
C CYS A 721 4.27 -1.28 2.19
N THR A 722 4.15 -2.51 2.69
CA THR A 722 3.01 -3.02 3.48
C THR A 722 2.62 -2.16 4.69
N HIS A 723 3.55 -1.34 5.20
CA HIS A 723 3.36 -0.47 6.37
C HIS A 723 2.76 0.90 6.03
N SER A 724 2.44 1.19 4.77
CA SER A 724 2.07 2.54 4.29
C SER A 724 3.20 3.59 4.27
N VAL A 725 4.46 3.18 4.45
CA VAL A 725 5.63 4.05 4.27
C VAL A 725 5.97 4.13 2.77
N CYS A 726 6.13 5.35 2.28
CA CYS A 726 6.59 5.66 0.93
C CYS A 726 8.08 5.33 0.79
N LEU A 727 8.39 4.46 -0.18
CA LEU A 727 9.74 4.03 -0.58
C LEU A 727 10.36 4.98 -1.63
N GLY A 728 9.53 5.86 -2.19
CA GLY A 728 9.92 6.90 -3.13
C GLY A 728 8.87 7.18 -4.19
N PHE A 729 9.14 8.22 -4.98
CA PHE A 729 8.28 8.67 -6.06
C PHE A 729 9.08 9.17 -7.26
N HIS A 730 8.44 9.24 -8.43
CA HIS A 730 8.97 10.02 -9.55
C HIS A 730 7.87 10.71 -10.35
N SER A 731 8.25 11.80 -11.02
CA SER A 731 7.36 12.61 -11.86
C SER A 731 7.13 11.95 -13.21
N ILE A 732 5.86 11.79 -13.60
CA ILE A 732 5.43 11.14 -14.84
C ILE A 732 5.18 12.23 -15.90
N PRO A 733 6.05 12.44 -16.92
CA PRO A 733 5.98 13.65 -17.74
C PRO A 733 4.80 13.70 -18.72
N VAL A 734 4.29 12.55 -19.18
CA VAL A 734 3.26 12.47 -20.23
C VAL A 734 2.00 11.75 -19.73
N ALA A 735 2.10 10.44 -19.53
CA ALA A 735 1.04 9.58 -19.02
C ALA A 735 1.66 8.41 -18.26
N GLU A 736 0.99 7.95 -17.21
CA GLU A 736 1.40 6.79 -16.42
C GLU A 736 1.31 5.52 -17.27
N GLY A 737 2.24 4.59 -17.07
CA GLY A 737 2.09 3.25 -17.60
C GLY A 737 3.01 2.23 -16.96
N ARG A 738 3.01 1.06 -17.57
CA ARG A 738 3.76 -0.14 -17.14
C ARG A 738 5.26 0.12 -17.02
N ASN A 739 5.78 0.99 -17.88
CA ASN A 739 7.19 1.37 -17.88
C ASN A 739 7.60 2.06 -16.57
N ASP A 740 6.72 2.85 -15.94
CA ASP A 740 7.03 3.61 -14.73
C ASP A 740 7.27 2.66 -13.55
N VAL A 741 6.37 1.70 -13.33
CA VAL A 741 6.54 0.67 -12.28
C VAL A 741 7.71 -0.26 -12.62
N PHE A 742 7.79 -0.77 -13.85
CA PHE A 742 8.89 -1.62 -14.31
C PHE A 742 10.26 -0.95 -14.06
N SER A 743 10.41 0.30 -14.46
CA SER A 743 11.70 1.00 -14.39
C SER A 743 12.02 1.46 -12.97
N ALA A 744 11.02 1.88 -12.17
CA ALA A 744 11.24 2.18 -10.76
C ALA A 744 11.73 0.95 -9.97
N ILE A 745 11.21 -0.24 -10.27
CA ILE A 745 11.72 -1.48 -9.67
C ILE A 745 13.09 -1.85 -10.24
N TYR A 746 13.24 -1.89 -11.57
CA TYR A 746 14.46 -2.38 -12.23
C TYR A 746 15.72 -1.54 -11.96
N THR A 747 15.58 -0.21 -11.95
CA THR A 747 16.71 0.73 -11.78
C THR A 747 17.17 0.88 -10.33
N ARG A 748 16.37 0.44 -9.35
CA ARG A 748 16.55 0.71 -7.91
C ARG A 748 16.74 -0.54 -7.06
N PHE A 749 15.97 -1.59 -7.29
CA PHE A 749 15.99 -2.80 -6.47
C PHE A 749 17.10 -3.75 -6.96
N LEU A 750 17.89 -4.31 -6.04
CA LEU A 750 18.93 -5.27 -6.39
C LEU A 750 18.33 -6.58 -6.92
N VAL A 751 17.28 -7.05 -6.25
CA VAL A 751 16.44 -8.21 -6.59
C VAL A 751 15.00 -7.73 -6.66
N ALA A 752 14.21 -8.20 -7.63
CA ALA A 752 12.81 -7.80 -7.75
C ALA A 752 11.99 -8.25 -6.51
N PRO A 753 11.01 -7.44 -6.05
CA PRO A 753 10.10 -7.87 -4.99
C PRO A 753 9.40 -9.20 -5.32
N LYS A 754 9.17 -10.05 -4.32
CA LYS A 754 8.42 -11.30 -4.46
C LYS A 754 6.97 -11.04 -4.87
N VAL A 755 6.40 -9.90 -4.48
CA VAL A 755 5.07 -9.44 -4.90
C VAL A 755 5.09 -7.95 -5.26
N ILE A 756 4.50 -7.59 -6.41
CA ILE A 756 4.18 -6.22 -6.79
C ILE A 756 2.65 -6.09 -6.89
N ILE A 757 2.07 -5.24 -6.06
CA ILE A 757 0.65 -4.87 -6.10
C ILE A 757 0.49 -3.57 -6.89
N TYR A 758 -0.36 -3.55 -7.93
CA TYR A 758 -0.57 -2.39 -8.81
C TYR A 758 -1.87 -2.57 -9.61
N ASP A 759 -2.67 -1.51 -9.81
CA ASP A 759 -3.93 -1.57 -10.59
C ASP A 759 -3.78 -2.33 -11.91
N PHE A 760 -2.71 -2.03 -12.65
CA PHE A 760 -2.47 -2.56 -14.00
C PHE A 760 -1.52 -3.76 -14.01
N ALA A 761 -1.42 -4.49 -12.89
CA ALA A 761 -0.52 -5.63 -12.68
C ALA A 761 -0.61 -6.72 -13.76
N CYS A 762 -1.82 -7.06 -14.20
CA CYS A 762 -2.06 -8.02 -15.30
C CYS A 762 -1.30 -7.68 -16.59
N GLN A 763 -1.08 -6.39 -16.84
CA GLN A 763 -0.40 -5.88 -18.02
C GLN A 763 1.07 -5.51 -17.74
N LEU A 764 1.41 -5.20 -16.48
CA LEU A 764 2.79 -5.08 -16.00
C LEU A 764 3.53 -6.43 -16.05
N ALA A 765 2.86 -7.55 -15.78
CA ALA A 765 3.46 -8.89 -15.83
C ALA A 765 4.07 -9.23 -17.21
N PRO A 766 3.32 -9.26 -18.34
CA PRO A 766 3.90 -9.51 -19.65
C PRO A 766 4.92 -8.44 -20.03
N TYR A 767 4.70 -7.16 -19.66
CA TYR A 767 5.66 -6.08 -19.93
C TYR A 767 7.02 -6.34 -19.28
N SER A 768 7.02 -6.89 -18.06
CA SER A 768 8.21 -7.16 -17.25
C SER A 768 8.90 -8.47 -17.66
N PHE A 769 8.14 -9.57 -17.82
CA PHE A 769 8.67 -10.85 -18.29
C PHE A 769 9.25 -10.78 -19.70
N VAL A 770 8.63 -10.03 -20.62
CA VAL A 770 9.18 -9.86 -21.97
C VAL A 770 10.54 -9.14 -21.95
N ARG A 771 10.78 -8.27 -20.97
CA ARG A 771 12.01 -7.46 -20.92
C ARG A 771 13.12 -8.11 -20.12
N GLU A 772 12.82 -8.59 -18.91
CA GLU A 772 13.81 -9.00 -17.91
C GLU A 772 13.34 -10.25 -17.15
N ALA A 773 13.00 -11.31 -17.89
CA ALA A 773 12.43 -12.54 -17.33
C ALA A 773 13.24 -13.14 -16.16
N ARG A 774 14.58 -13.17 -16.25
CA ARG A 774 15.44 -13.72 -15.16
C ARG A 774 15.36 -12.89 -13.88
N TYR A 775 15.25 -11.57 -14.00
CA TYR A 775 15.13 -10.66 -12.85
C TYR A 775 13.75 -10.75 -12.17
N PHE A 776 12.67 -10.91 -12.96
CA PHE A 776 11.30 -11.02 -12.45
C PHE A 776 10.81 -12.48 -12.23
N GLN A 777 11.67 -13.49 -12.34
CA GLN A 777 11.28 -14.92 -12.31
C GLN A 777 10.58 -15.36 -11.02
N HIS A 778 10.81 -14.66 -9.91
CA HIS A 778 10.19 -14.92 -8.60
C HIS A 778 9.14 -13.85 -8.20
N THR A 779 8.79 -12.93 -9.10
CA THR A 779 7.85 -11.84 -8.84
C THR A 779 6.42 -12.21 -9.25
N ARG A 780 5.49 -12.10 -8.30
CA ARG A 780 4.05 -12.17 -8.55
C ARG A 780 3.50 -10.76 -8.77
N PHE A 781 2.76 -10.54 -9.84
CA PHE A 781 2.07 -9.28 -10.11
C PHE A 781 0.59 -9.41 -9.73
N LEU A 782 0.08 -8.54 -8.86
CA LEU A 782 -1.28 -8.62 -8.32
C LEU A 782 -2.03 -7.28 -8.46
N ILE A 783 -3.26 -7.34 -8.99
CA ILE A 783 -4.19 -6.20 -9.07
C ILE A 783 -4.71 -5.90 -7.66
N ASP A 784 -4.74 -4.61 -7.30
CA ASP A 784 -5.34 -4.12 -6.06
C ASP A 784 -6.84 -4.47 -5.96
N GLU A 785 -7.31 -4.81 -4.76
CA GLU A 785 -8.69 -5.20 -4.50
C GLU A 785 -9.74 -4.13 -4.87
N MET A 786 -9.39 -2.84 -4.83
CA MET A 786 -10.35 -1.78 -5.19
C MET A 786 -10.55 -1.68 -6.69
N HIS A 787 -9.46 -1.81 -7.48
CA HIS A 787 -9.50 -1.73 -8.94
C HIS A 787 -9.82 -3.06 -9.63
N ALA A 788 -9.74 -4.19 -8.94
CA ALA A 788 -10.08 -5.53 -9.46
C ALA A 788 -11.44 -5.64 -10.19
N HIS A 789 -12.43 -4.80 -9.84
CA HIS A 789 -13.74 -4.78 -10.50
C HIS A 789 -13.73 -4.30 -11.96
N ASP A 790 -12.79 -3.44 -12.35
CA ASP A 790 -12.62 -2.97 -13.74
C ASP A 790 -12.04 -4.07 -14.66
N HIS A 791 -11.39 -5.08 -14.08
CA HIS A 791 -10.56 -6.07 -14.78
C HIS A 791 -11.35 -7.29 -15.30
N THR A 792 -12.53 -7.04 -15.86
CA THR A 792 -13.53 -8.07 -16.26
C THR A 792 -13.07 -9.16 -17.25
N ARG A 793 -11.96 -8.95 -17.97
CA ARG A 793 -11.38 -9.91 -18.93
C ARG A 793 -10.01 -10.46 -18.52
N CYS A 794 -9.38 -9.88 -17.51
CA CYS A 794 -8.08 -10.30 -17.02
C CYS A 794 -8.26 -11.47 -16.03
N GLY A 795 -7.36 -12.45 -16.02
CA GLY A 795 -7.56 -13.74 -15.35
C GLY A 795 -7.31 -13.73 -13.84
N LYS A 796 -8.12 -14.47 -13.06
CA LYS A 796 -8.09 -14.49 -11.57
C LYS A 796 -6.71 -14.74 -10.92
N ALA A 797 -5.72 -15.27 -11.64
CA ALA A 797 -4.36 -15.47 -11.11
C ALA A 797 -3.56 -14.16 -10.95
N CYS A 798 -3.99 -13.05 -11.56
CA CYS A 798 -3.44 -11.71 -11.28
C CYS A 798 -4.21 -10.93 -10.21
N PHE A 799 -5.16 -11.52 -9.49
CA PHE A 799 -5.98 -10.79 -8.51
C PHE A 799 -5.42 -11.01 -7.10
N ALA A 800 -5.14 -9.94 -6.35
CA ALA A 800 -4.64 -10.06 -4.98
C ALA A 800 -5.53 -10.95 -4.11
N SER A 801 -6.84 -10.80 -4.24
CA SER A 801 -7.87 -11.60 -3.59
C SER A 801 -7.77 -13.11 -3.79
N ASN A 802 -7.26 -13.57 -4.94
CA ASN A 802 -7.07 -14.99 -5.21
C ASN A 802 -5.78 -15.51 -4.52
N ALA A 803 -4.72 -14.69 -4.49
CA ALA A 803 -3.51 -14.99 -3.74
C ALA A 803 -3.76 -14.99 -2.21
N MET A 804 -4.55 -14.06 -1.68
CA MET A 804 -4.91 -13.99 -0.25
C MET A 804 -5.53 -15.27 0.30
N ARG A 805 -6.13 -16.12 -0.53
CA ARG A 805 -6.69 -17.41 -0.10
C ARG A 805 -5.63 -18.30 0.54
N PHE A 806 -4.39 -18.24 0.05
CA PHE A 806 -3.33 -19.19 0.35
C PHE A 806 -1.96 -18.54 0.65
N ASP A 807 -1.83 -17.22 0.53
CA ASP A 807 -0.63 -16.46 0.89
C ASP A 807 -0.99 -15.51 2.04
N ASP A 808 -0.57 -15.88 3.24
CA ASP A 808 -0.80 -15.19 4.52
C ASP A 808 -0.19 -13.79 4.54
N ARG A 809 1.01 -13.64 3.98
CA ARG A 809 1.70 -12.34 3.80
C ARG A 809 0.84 -11.41 2.96
N VAL A 810 0.34 -11.87 1.81
CA VAL A 810 -0.56 -11.09 0.95
C VAL A 810 -1.89 -10.82 1.67
N ARG A 811 -2.46 -11.80 2.39
CA ARG A 811 -3.69 -11.61 3.18
C ARG A 811 -3.54 -10.54 4.27
N ALA A 812 -2.34 -10.34 4.83
CA ALA A 812 -2.09 -9.25 5.79
C ALA A 812 -2.12 -7.86 5.12
N VAL A 813 -1.58 -7.71 3.91
CA VAL A 813 -1.41 -6.40 3.22
C VAL A 813 -2.74 -5.68 3.00
N ASN A 814 -2.83 -4.41 3.42
CA ASN A 814 -3.88 -3.50 2.95
C ASN A 814 -3.50 -3.08 1.51
N THR A 815 -4.04 -3.74 0.48
CA THR A 815 -3.67 -3.43 -0.91
C THR A 815 -3.97 -1.97 -1.27
N SER A 816 -5.11 -1.46 -0.79
CA SER A 816 -5.59 -0.09 -0.92
C SER A 816 -4.80 0.95 -0.12
N THR A 817 -3.63 0.58 0.40
CA THR A 817 -2.69 1.48 1.10
C THR A 817 -2.29 2.65 0.21
N ALA A 818 -2.02 2.40 -1.06
CA ALA A 818 -1.62 3.45 -1.99
C ALA A 818 -2.81 4.37 -2.31
N GLU A 819 -4.03 3.85 -2.48
CA GLU A 819 -5.25 4.68 -2.62
C GLU A 819 -5.48 5.59 -1.38
N CYS A 820 -5.20 5.07 -0.18
CA CYS A 820 -5.25 5.87 1.06
C CYS A 820 -4.20 6.98 1.07
N GLY A 821 -2.97 6.70 0.60
CA GLY A 821 -1.93 7.70 0.35
C GLY A 821 -2.37 8.75 -0.67
N ASN A 822 -2.96 8.30 -1.79
CA ASN A 822 -3.50 9.14 -2.86
C ASN A 822 -4.62 10.06 -2.37
N LYS A 823 -5.49 9.60 -1.45
CA LYS A 823 -6.49 10.46 -0.80
C LYS A 823 -5.84 11.55 0.07
N GLY A 824 -4.67 11.27 0.65
CA GLY A 824 -3.81 12.29 1.26
C GLY A 824 -3.22 13.26 0.23
N ILE A 825 -2.53 12.74 -0.79
CA ILE A 825 -1.80 13.53 -1.80
C ILE A 825 -2.74 14.39 -2.65
N LYS A 826 -4.00 14.00 -2.84
CA LYS A 826 -5.04 14.85 -3.48
C LYS A 826 -5.14 16.24 -2.83
N ARG A 827 -4.85 16.39 -1.53
CA ARG A 827 -4.83 17.68 -0.80
C ARG A 827 -3.85 18.71 -1.36
N ILE A 828 -2.81 18.27 -2.05
CA ILE A 828 -1.78 19.16 -2.62
C ILE A 828 -1.93 19.39 -4.13
N ARG A 829 -2.95 18.79 -4.75
CA ARG A 829 -3.15 18.77 -6.20
C ARG A 829 -3.37 20.15 -6.81
N LYS A 830 -4.22 20.99 -6.19
CA LYS A 830 -4.55 22.33 -6.69
C LYS A 830 -3.29 23.20 -6.74
N SER A 831 -2.62 23.37 -5.61
CA SER A 831 -1.36 24.14 -5.50
C SER A 831 -0.24 23.62 -6.40
N VAL A 832 -0.02 22.29 -6.49
CA VAL A 832 1.02 21.72 -7.38
C VAL A 832 0.76 22.04 -8.85
N SER A 833 -0.49 22.04 -9.31
CA SER A 833 -0.79 22.30 -10.73
C SER A 833 -0.30 23.66 -11.25
N PHE A 834 -0.20 24.66 -10.35
CA PHE A 834 0.25 26.03 -10.64
C PHE A 834 1.75 26.29 -10.40
N MET A 835 2.47 25.37 -9.74
CA MET A 835 3.90 25.53 -9.41
C MET A 835 4.83 25.33 -10.62
N ILE A 836 6.07 25.84 -10.50
CA ILE A 836 7.19 25.35 -11.31
C ILE A 836 7.63 23.97 -10.81
N HIS A 837 8.21 23.16 -11.70
CA HIS A 837 8.57 21.77 -11.40
C HIS A 837 9.38 21.60 -10.11
N ASP A 838 10.49 22.31 -9.95
CA ASP A 838 11.35 22.25 -8.75
C ASP A 838 10.58 22.54 -7.43
N HIS A 839 9.60 23.44 -7.46
CA HIS A 839 8.75 23.76 -6.31
C HIS A 839 7.70 22.66 -6.07
N ALA A 840 7.06 22.14 -7.14
CA ALA A 840 6.11 21.04 -7.03
C ALA A 840 6.75 19.77 -6.44
N VAL A 841 7.94 19.41 -6.93
CA VAL A 841 8.72 18.26 -6.45
C VAL A 841 9.11 18.44 -4.98
N GLN A 842 9.58 19.63 -4.59
CA GLN A 842 9.91 19.92 -3.19
C GLN A 842 8.67 19.89 -2.28
N TYR A 843 7.55 20.48 -2.69
CA TYR A 843 6.28 20.48 -1.95
C TYR A 843 5.75 19.05 -1.73
N THR A 844 5.94 18.20 -2.74
CA THR A 844 5.62 16.77 -2.75
C THR A 844 6.54 15.96 -1.85
N LYS A 845 7.87 16.17 -1.90
CA LYS A 845 8.84 15.51 -1.00
C LYS A 845 8.52 15.82 0.46
N VAL A 846 8.32 17.09 0.80
CA VAL A 846 7.96 17.51 2.17
C VAL A 846 6.64 16.88 2.64
N PHE A 847 5.65 16.75 1.75
CA PHE A 847 4.39 16.04 2.07
C PHE A 847 4.62 14.54 2.33
N LEU A 848 5.33 13.85 1.45
CA LEU A 848 5.60 12.41 1.55
C LEU A 848 6.53 12.07 2.72
N ASP A 849 7.48 12.95 3.03
CA ASP A 849 8.27 12.88 4.26
C ASP A 849 7.36 12.95 5.48
N ILE A 850 6.54 14.00 5.61
CA ILE A 850 5.64 14.16 6.77
C ILE A 850 4.63 12.99 6.86
N TRP A 851 4.21 12.41 5.74
CA TRP A 851 3.46 11.16 5.71
C TRP A 851 4.26 9.98 6.30
N ASN A 852 5.52 9.82 5.90
CA ASN A 852 6.43 8.80 6.43
C ASN A 852 6.69 9.01 7.93
N TRP A 853 7.08 10.20 8.37
CA TRP A 853 7.26 10.54 9.80
C TRP A 853 6.03 10.19 10.64
N ASN A 854 4.83 10.57 10.18
CA ASN A 854 3.57 10.24 10.88
C ASN A 854 3.24 8.74 10.86
N THR A 855 3.66 8.00 9.83
CA THR A 855 3.44 6.56 9.71
C THR A 855 4.42 5.78 10.59
N ILE A 856 5.69 6.19 10.59
CA ILE A 856 6.76 5.57 11.38
C ILE A 856 6.59 5.87 12.88
N ASN A 857 6.12 7.07 13.27
CA ASN A 857 5.72 7.34 14.66
C ASN A 857 4.69 6.31 15.15
N ARG A 858 3.69 5.96 14.33
CA ARG A 858 2.69 4.93 14.70
C ARG A 858 3.34 3.57 14.89
N ILE A 859 4.23 3.16 13.97
CA ILE A 859 4.99 1.90 14.09
C ILE A 859 5.70 1.83 15.45
N TYR A 860 6.46 2.85 15.85
CA TYR A 860 7.12 2.85 17.15
C TYR A 860 6.14 2.88 18.34
N THR A 861 5.04 3.63 18.26
CA THR A 861 3.98 3.61 19.28
C THR A 861 3.26 2.26 19.38
N MET A 862 3.35 1.42 18.34
CA MET A 862 2.84 0.04 18.29
C MET A 862 3.90 -1.02 18.64
N HIS A 863 5.14 -0.61 18.95
CA HIS A 863 6.21 -1.49 19.45
C HIS A 863 6.57 -1.19 20.92
N ALA A 864 6.30 0.04 21.38
CA ALA A 864 6.37 0.45 22.79
C ALA A 864 5.08 0.12 23.57
N LYS A 865 4.25 -0.79 23.03
CA LYS A 865 3.04 -1.38 23.59
C LYS A 865 2.93 -2.81 23.10
#